data_AF-A0A812N873-F1
#
_entry.id   AF-A0A812N873-F1
#
_cell.length_a   1.000
_cell.length_b   1.000
_cell.length_c   1.000
_cell.angle_alpha   90.00
_cell.angle_beta   90.00
_cell.angle_gamma   90.00
#
_symmetry.space_group_name_H-M   'P 1'
#
loop_
_entity.id
_entity.type
_entity.pdbx_description
1 polymer ?
#
loop_
_entity_poly.entity_id
_entity_poly.type
_entity_poly.pdbx_seq_one_letter_code
_entity_poly.pdbx_strand_id
1 'polypeptide(L)'
;MASAIQSPLERLGRRLRTRLSPSTGQRPGRPTDPTWTVQRKLPMSPATLTALEELAARFSSDQRQVSPMQVAALLVEEKEPMMATAQQIKSLLKSYGDADNERFVSVALQIAAHEARGGKGKLASELKRLVDEIRNKQHSVQPGGSVPIARPHGELATLLAASYPRTHLSEMVLGESQAAQLHQVLVEYRQQSKLREHGLEAKRKLLLVGPPGVGKTMTSWALAGELKLPHFTVQFHSLITKYMGETAAKLFAVFEAMRHTRGVYLFDEFDAIGAMRGSQHDVGEIRRVLNSFLQFLEQDDSDSLVIAATNLEALLDEALFRRFAVGLSHAEVARVADEANIAKYPHIVIQRPPQSAAYTYAGTRGGDFTSPPKPERTSHGSKLLGDLDRAEKDARKRLATEPVREGLQFLPLVFGESEEFELPLERLEDERNGVRVVNMRVEGDQRRYLVAVPDSQVAEFVKKFREYQTDDTAKGKPKNEPLAAGTASIGSGDLADYWTEVGESLPAGDETFWWEVWLDEDARDEVEKESAEGVEEWFRRVAKTQSILLSDRAVSFPERVVVLAFASLDQWRAFPGLLRHLAEFRRANLVASEFTRLVPSSQGEFVEDLLERVRFADAQAPTVCLLDTGVSRGHPLLAPALASGDNQAYVSSWRTSDDTGHGTEMAGVALYGDLAKKLASDRRYRLRHRLEAVKVLPPSGKNEPPDYGPITVGGMAKAELRKPSRRRVFCMAVTADGGDLWWPTLWSAQIDQATAGGEEGERRLVVLAAGNVREEAPSQAWNALTVGAYTKLAWLDEDGLAGYRPVAEPGGLSPASRTSYCWSGSAWPYKPDVVFEGGNYAVNEQGFVTSSEDLELLTTQSSAEGDALLGTVRDTSAATALAARMAAQLMAEYPTFWPETIRGLMVHSADWTRQMRKEFPHSRRKERLRVYGMGVPNMARARRSASGYATMVVQGIIQPFRMEGSQGKSHEMHLHDLPLPRKVLQELGNTSVKMRVTLSYYIEPNPPRRGEVAKYQYASHGLRFSVKRPTESYEQMLKRLSRAAWSDGERLRRRRDESVVKDERHWELGPESVAVRGSVHSDYWRGTAAELADSAQVGVYPVTGWWRYRRDASVVEQKTRYALV
;
A
#
# COMPACT_ATOMS: atom_id res chain seq x y z
N MET A 1 -19.33 84.44 -27.20
CA MET A 1 -19.90 83.37 -26.36
C MET A 1 -18.77 82.53 -25.80
N ALA A 2 -18.11 83.04 -24.75
CA ALA A 2 -16.94 82.42 -24.14
C ALA A 2 -17.34 81.81 -22.79
N SER A 3 -17.41 80.47 -22.70
CA SER A 3 -17.33 79.78 -21.42
C SER A 3 -15.99 79.06 -21.36
N ALA A 4 -15.13 79.61 -20.51
CA ALA A 4 -13.70 79.40 -20.47
C ALA A 4 -13.25 77.94 -20.29
N ILE A 5 -12.11 77.63 -20.90
CA ILE A 5 -11.29 76.45 -20.65
C ILE A 5 -10.91 76.46 -19.16
N GLN A 6 -11.64 75.71 -18.35
CA GLN A 6 -11.35 75.58 -16.92
C GLN A 6 -10.06 74.77 -16.74
N SER A 7 -9.15 75.35 -15.96
CA SER A 7 -7.87 74.71 -15.63
C SER A 7 -8.10 73.39 -14.89
N PRO A 8 -7.23 72.37 -15.04
CA PRO A 8 -7.37 71.08 -14.35
C PRO A 8 -7.57 71.22 -12.83
N LEU A 9 -6.90 72.22 -12.24
CA LEU A 9 -6.99 72.59 -10.83
C LEU A 9 -8.39 73.02 -10.36
N GLU A 10 -9.13 73.76 -11.19
CA GLU A 10 -10.50 74.21 -10.86
C GLU A 10 -11.49 73.05 -10.94
N ARG A 11 -11.27 72.10 -11.85
CA ARG A 11 -12.06 70.87 -11.99
C ARG A 11 -11.90 69.96 -10.77
N LEU A 12 -10.65 69.78 -10.32
CA LEU A 12 -10.30 69.03 -9.11
C LEU A 12 -10.94 69.66 -7.86
N GLY A 13 -10.86 70.99 -7.72
CA GLY A 13 -11.46 71.72 -6.60
C GLY A 13 -12.99 71.59 -6.53
N ARG A 14 -13.69 71.54 -7.67
CA ARG A 14 -15.15 71.34 -7.71
C ARG A 14 -15.57 69.94 -7.30
N ARG A 15 -14.81 68.91 -7.71
CA ARG A 15 -15.05 67.51 -7.33
C ARG A 15 -14.84 67.25 -5.84
N LEU A 16 -13.80 67.85 -5.27
CA LEU A 16 -13.55 67.80 -3.82
C LEU A 16 -14.70 68.41 -3.01
N ARG A 17 -15.31 69.50 -3.50
CA ARG A 17 -16.48 70.12 -2.84
C ARG A 17 -17.79 69.35 -3.02
N THR A 18 -17.95 68.57 -4.09
CA THR A 18 -19.20 67.84 -4.40
C THR A 18 -19.25 66.43 -3.82
N ARG A 19 -18.14 65.67 -3.79
CA ARG A 19 -18.10 64.31 -3.19
C ARG A 19 -18.25 64.30 -1.67
N LEU A 20 -18.19 65.45 -1.01
CA LEU A 20 -18.11 65.57 0.44
C LEU A 20 -19.24 66.46 1.00
N SER A 21 -20.50 66.14 0.68
CA SER A 21 -21.68 66.79 1.29
C SER A 21 -21.91 66.30 2.74
N PRO A 22 -22.43 67.12 3.68
CA PRO A 22 -22.61 66.71 5.07
C PRO A 22 -23.84 65.80 5.24
N SER A 23 -23.67 64.65 5.89
CA SER A 23 -24.79 63.83 6.33
C SER A 23 -25.49 64.50 7.51
N THR A 24 -26.73 64.91 7.33
CA THR A 24 -27.62 65.33 8.40
C THR A 24 -28.03 64.13 9.26
N GLY A 25 -27.63 64.13 10.54
CA GLY A 25 -28.39 63.48 11.61
C GLY A 25 -28.09 62.00 11.93
N GLN A 26 -27.36 61.82 13.04
CA GLN A 26 -27.37 60.70 14.00
C GLN A 26 -26.99 59.28 13.54
N ARG A 27 -25.74 58.90 13.85
CA ARG A 27 -25.43 57.58 14.42
C ARG A 27 -24.49 57.74 15.63
N PRO A 28 -24.80 57.11 16.78
CA PRO A 28 -23.95 57.17 17.97
C PRO A 28 -22.82 56.13 17.89
N GLY A 29 -21.61 56.52 18.30
CA GLY A 29 -20.56 55.59 18.72
C GLY A 29 -19.36 55.40 17.79
N ARG A 30 -18.44 56.38 17.76
CA ARG A 30 -16.99 56.17 18.00
C ARG A 30 -16.27 57.52 18.16
N PRO A 31 -15.45 57.74 19.19
CA PRO A 31 -14.56 58.89 19.23
C PRO A 31 -13.48 58.72 18.16
N THR A 32 -13.37 59.66 17.23
CA THR A 32 -12.19 59.76 16.36
C THR A 32 -11.01 60.24 17.21
N ASP A 33 -10.09 59.32 17.48
CA ASP A 33 -8.81 59.61 18.11
C ASP A 33 -8.00 60.58 17.22
N PRO A 34 -7.58 61.76 17.71
CA PRO A 34 -6.79 62.73 16.95
C PRO A 34 -5.43 62.20 16.47
N THR A 35 -4.92 61.10 17.05
CA THR A 35 -3.59 60.56 16.75
C THR A 35 -3.50 59.76 15.45
N TRP A 36 -4.62 59.45 14.79
CA TRP A 36 -4.66 58.69 13.53
C TRP A 36 -4.11 59.43 12.30
N THR A 37 -3.66 60.67 12.46
CA THR A 37 -3.08 61.48 11.37
C THR A 37 -1.55 61.39 11.24
N VAL A 38 -0.86 60.58 12.06
CA VAL A 38 0.63 60.64 12.12
C VAL A 38 1.37 59.45 11.51
N GLN A 39 0.72 58.34 11.15
CA GLN A 39 1.44 57.19 10.52
C GLN A 39 1.31 57.15 8.99
N ARG A 40 2.46 57.36 8.32
CA ARG A 40 2.62 57.43 6.86
C ARG A 40 2.84 56.03 6.27
N LYS A 41 2.01 55.59 5.32
CA LYS A 41 2.12 54.26 4.65
C LYS A 41 2.77 54.28 3.26
N LEU A 42 3.12 55.44 2.70
CA LEU A 42 3.81 55.55 1.39
C LEU A 42 4.98 56.55 1.47
N PRO A 43 6.20 56.16 1.05
CA PRO A 43 7.32 57.10 0.92
C PRO A 43 7.12 58.00 -0.32
N MET A 44 7.19 59.32 -0.13
CA MET A 44 7.12 60.33 -1.21
C MET A 44 8.29 61.31 -1.06
N SER A 45 8.69 61.97 -2.16
CA SER A 45 9.76 62.99 -2.09
C SER A 45 9.27 64.25 -1.36
N PRO A 46 10.15 64.95 -0.61
CA PRO A 46 9.79 66.15 0.13
C PRO A 46 9.11 67.22 -0.74
N ALA A 47 9.61 67.43 -1.96
CA ALA A 47 9.04 68.39 -2.91
C ALA A 47 7.60 68.06 -3.35
N THR A 48 7.28 66.77 -3.52
CA THR A 48 5.92 66.33 -3.87
C THR A 48 4.96 66.53 -2.69
N LEU A 49 5.47 66.33 -1.48
CA LEU A 49 4.70 66.44 -0.26
C LEU A 49 4.33 67.90 0.04
N THR A 50 5.29 68.82 -0.12
CA THR A 50 5.03 70.28 -0.01
C THR A 50 4.00 70.75 -1.04
N ALA A 51 4.09 70.28 -2.29
CA ALA A 51 3.12 70.64 -3.33
C ALA A 51 1.70 70.13 -3.03
N LEU A 52 1.57 68.93 -2.45
CA LEU A 52 0.28 68.38 -2.03
C LEU A 52 -0.29 69.09 -0.78
N GLU A 53 0.57 69.53 0.14
CA GLU A 53 0.19 70.35 1.29
C GLU A 53 -0.32 71.73 0.89
N GLU A 54 0.35 72.39 -0.05
CA GLU A 54 -0.09 73.68 -0.61
C GLU A 54 -1.44 73.55 -1.34
N LEU A 55 -1.63 72.48 -2.10
CA LEU A 55 -2.91 72.21 -2.76
C LEU A 55 -4.02 71.90 -1.77
N ALA A 56 -3.73 71.10 -0.74
CA ALA A 56 -4.69 70.80 0.32
C ALA A 56 -5.11 72.06 1.08
N ALA A 57 -4.16 72.91 1.47
CA ALA A 57 -4.44 74.19 2.13
C ALA A 57 -5.30 75.11 1.25
N ARG A 58 -5.05 75.14 -0.06
CA ARG A 58 -5.80 75.95 -1.02
C ARG A 58 -7.24 75.47 -1.25
N PHE A 59 -7.54 74.21 -0.95
CA PHE A 59 -8.89 73.63 -1.06
C PHE A 59 -9.60 73.47 0.29
N SER A 60 -8.91 73.68 1.41
CA SER A 60 -9.48 73.83 2.75
C SER A 60 -10.29 75.14 2.89
N SER A 61 -11.24 75.17 3.82
CA SER A 61 -12.05 76.34 4.17
C SER A 61 -12.30 76.40 5.69
N ASP A 62 -12.81 77.52 6.19
CA ASP A 62 -13.04 77.74 7.63
C ASP A 62 -13.98 76.71 8.29
N GLN A 63 -14.82 76.04 7.49
CA GLN A 63 -15.71 74.98 7.97
C GLN A 63 -15.17 73.55 7.73
N ARG A 64 -14.08 73.37 6.97
CA ARG A 64 -13.53 72.03 6.68
C ARG A 64 -12.10 72.04 6.13
N GLN A 65 -11.25 71.20 6.72
CA GLN A 65 -9.87 70.95 6.27
C GLN A 65 -9.80 69.76 5.30
N VAL A 66 -9.14 69.94 4.15
CA VAL A 66 -8.81 68.89 3.17
C VAL A 66 -7.38 68.40 3.46
N SER A 67 -7.13 67.09 3.44
CA SER A 67 -5.80 66.55 3.68
C SER A 67 -4.99 66.37 2.39
N PRO A 68 -3.65 66.48 2.44
CA PRO A 68 -2.76 66.25 1.27
C PRO A 68 -2.98 64.88 0.59
N MET A 69 -3.37 63.86 1.38
CA MET A 69 -3.63 62.51 0.86
C MET A 69 -4.94 62.39 0.09
N GLN A 70 -5.94 63.22 0.41
CA GLN A 70 -7.18 63.27 -0.37
C GLN A 70 -6.93 63.88 -1.76
N VAL A 71 -6.04 64.87 -1.85
CA VAL A 71 -5.63 65.47 -3.12
C VAL A 71 -4.82 64.47 -3.97
N ALA A 72 -3.87 63.75 -3.35
CA ALA A 72 -3.06 62.75 -4.04
C ALA A 72 -3.89 61.63 -4.67
N ALA A 73 -4.88 61.10 -3.94
CA ALA A 73 -5.74 60.02 -4.43
C ALA A 73 -6.53 60.42 -5.69
N LEU A 74 -7.02 61.66 -5.76
CA LEU A 74 -7.79 62.15 -6.91
C LEU A 74 -6.91 62.50 -8.12
N LEU A 75 -5.67 62.95 -7.91
CA LEU A 75 -4.72 63.20 -9.00
C LEU A 75 -4.27 61.91 -9.69
N VAL A 76 -4.23 60.79 -8.96
CA VAL A 76 -3.97 59.47 -9.53
C VAL A 76 -5.14 58.99 -10.40
N GLU A 77 -6.38 59.34 -10.04
CA GLU A 77 -7.57 59.03 -10.86
C GLU A 77 -7.62 59.82 -12.18
N GLU A 78 -6.91 60.97 -12.32
CA GLU A 78 -7.04 61.85 -13.50
C GLU A 78 -5.99 61.67 -14.61
N LYS A 79 -4.97 60.81 -14.44
CA LYS A 79 -3.83 60.74 -15.38
C LYS A 79 -3.95 59.56 -16.37
N GLU A 80 -4.75 59.72 -17.43
CA GLU A 80 -4.63 58.91 -18.65
C GLU A 80 -3.69 59.60 -19.68
N PRO A 81 -2.73 58.90 -20.32
CA PRO A 81 -2.05 59.38 -21.52
C PRO A 81 -2.63 58.78 -22.81
N MET A 82 -2.87 59.67 -23.79
CA MET A 82 -3.39 59.44 -25.14
C MET A 82 -2.26 59.04 -26.12
N MET A 83 -2.43 57.99 -26.96
CA MET A 83 -1.62 57.81 -28.19
C MET A 83 -2.27 56.93 -29.29
N ALA A 84 -1.86 57.25 -30.54
CA ALA A 84 -2.17 56.73 -31.90
C ALA A 84 -3.45 57.27 -32.61
N THR A 85 -3.26 57.74 -33.85
CA THR A 85 -4.30 58.40 -34.66
C THR A 85 -5.45 57.44 -34.91
N ALA A 86 -6.67 57.82 -34.54
CA ALA A 86 -7.85 56.95 -34.50
C ALA A 86 -8.09 56.15 -35.78
N GLN A 87 -7.65 56.66 -36.93
CA GLN A 87 -7.79 56.01 -38.23
C GLN A 87 -6.74 54.91 -38.49
N GLN A 88 -5.52 55.07 -37.97
CA GLN A 88 -4.47 54.05 -38.02
C GLN A 88 -4.73 52.95 -37.00
N ILE A 89 -5.19 53.31 -35.79
CA ILE A 89 -5.68 52.33 -34.81
C ILE A 89 -6.89 51.59 -35.38
N LYS A 90 -7.85 52.29 -36.02
CA LYS A 90 -8.99 51.63 -36.68
C LYS A 90 -8.52 50.67 -37.76
N SER A 91 -7.60 51.06 -38.65
CA SER A 91 -7.09 50.14 -39.68
C SER A 91 -6.35 48.95 -39.08
N LEU A 92 -5.59 49.14 -38.02
CA LEU A 92 -4.83 48.08 -37.36
C LEU A 92 -5.77 47.11 -36.60
N LEU A 93 -6.80 47.63 -35.92
CA LEU A 93 -7.88 46.86 -35.29
C LEU A 93 -8.73 46.12 -36.32
N LYS A 94 -9.03 46.75 -37.46
CA LYS A 94 -9.84 46.14 -38.52
C LYS A 94 -9.07 45.03 -39.24
N SER A 95 -7.78 45.24 -39.53
CA SER A 95 -6.90 44.20 -40.11
C SER A 95 -6.70 43.02 -39.16
N TYR A 96 -6.65 43.29 -37.85
CA TYR A 96 -6.61 42.25 -36.82
C TYR A 96 -7.94 41.49 -36.70
N GLY A 97 -9.08 42.20 -36.80
CA GLY A 97 -10.41 41.60 -36.81
C GLY A 97 -10.67 40.73 -38.04
N ASP A 98 -10.13 41.11 -39.19
CA ASP A 98 -10.30 40.39 -40.46
C ASP A 98 -9.24 39.28 -40.68
N ALA A 99 -8.36 39.03 -39.68
CA ALA A 99 -7.27 38.04 -39.71
C ALA A 99 -6.25 38.16 -40.88
N ASP A 100 -6.10 39.37 -41.45
CA ASP A 100 -5.18 39.65 -42.57
C ASP A 100 -3.80 40.11 -42.04
N ASN A 101 -2.97 39.13 -41.69
CA ASN A 101 -1.69 39.34 -41.01
C ASN A 101 -0.67 40.13 -41.84
N GLU A 102 -0.67 40.03 -43.17
CA GLU A 102 0.25 40.81 -44.02
C GLU A 102 -0.11 42.31 -43.99
N ARG A 103 -1.41 42.62 -44.03
CA ARG A 103 -1.89 44.00 -43.91
C ARG A 103 -1.66 44.57 -42.52
N PHE A 104 -1.86 43.77 -41.48
CA PHE A 104 -1.56 44.14 -40.09
C PHE A 104 -0.09 44.52 -39.90
N VAL A 105 0.83 43.68 -40.40
CA VAL A 105 2.28 43.94 -40.35
C VAL A 105 2.64 45.20 -41.14
N SER A 106 2.05 45.41 -42.32
CA SER A 106 2.27 46.60 -43.14
C SER A 106 1.82 47.89 -42.44
N VAL A 107 0.62 47.90 -41.83
CA VAL A 107 0.10 49.06 -41.09
C VAL A 107 0.91 49.32 -39.81
N ALA A 108 1.32 48.27 -39.09
CA ALA A 108 2.18 48.38 -37.91
C ALA A 108 3.57 48.95 -38.27
N LEU A 109 4.17 48.53 -39.39
CA LEU A 109 5.43 49.10 -39.90
C LEU A 109 5.27 50.56 -40.35
N GLN A 110 4.12 50.93 -40.93
CA GLN A 110 3.84 52.33 -41.26
C GLN A 110 3.74 53.22 -40.01
N ILE A 111 3.15 52.72 -38.92
CA ILE A 111 3.08 53.42 -37.63
C ILE A 111 4.49 53.52 -37.01
N ALA A 112 5.28 52.45 -37.02
CA ALA A 112 6.66 52.49 -36.57
C ALA A 112 7.49 53.50 -37.39
N ALA A 113 7.32 53.53 -38.71
CA ALA A 113 7.98 54.48 -39.60
C ALA A 113 7.49 55.93 -39.43
N HIS A 114 6.25 56.14 -38.97
CA HIS A 114 5.73 57.46 -38.63
C HIS A 114 6.31 57.97 -37.30
N GLU A 115 6.36 57.13 -36.26
CA GLU A 115 6.98 57.46 -34.97
C GLU A 115 8.50 57.65 -35.08
N ALA A 116 9.17 56.94 -36.00
CA ALA A 116 10.58 57.16 -36.31
C ALA A 116 10.82 58.55 -36.90
N ARG A 117 9.94 58.97 -37.83
CA ARG A 117 9.98 60.31 -38.45
C ARG A 117 9.57 61.42 -37.49
N GLY A 118 8.72 61.11 -36.51
CA GLY A 118 8.32 62.02 -35.42
C GLY A 118 9.35 62.16 -34.28
N GLY A 119 10.57 61.65 -34.44
CA GLY A 119 11.66 61.81 -33.47
C GLY A 119 11.67 60.79 -32.33
N LYS A 120 10.72 59.85 -32.28
CA LYS A 120 10.68 58.79 -31.26
C LYS A 120 11.34 57.50 -31.74
N GLY A 121 12.62 57.61 -32.08
CA GLY A 121 13.40 56.52 -32.69
C GLY A 121 13.48 55.23 -31.86
N LYS A 122 13.48 55.32 -30.52
CA LYS A 122 13.45 54.15 -29.63
C LYS A 122 12.13 53.36 -29.74
N LEU A 123 11.01 54.06 -29.69
CA LEU A 123 9.67 53.46 -29.80
C LEU A 123 9.47 52.81 -31.16
N ALA A 124 9.92 53.49 -32.23
CA ALA A 124 9.87 52.94 -33.57
C ALA A 124 10.73 51.68 -33.74
N SER A 125 11.90 51.65 -33.10
CA SER A 125 12.80 50.50 -33.12
C SER A 125 12.22 49.32 -32.34
N GLU A 126 11.58 49.56 -31.19
CA GLU A 126 10.84 48.54 -30.45
C GLU A 126 9.65 48.00 -31.23
N LEU A 127 8.83 48.87 -31.83
CA LEU A 127 7.71 48.45 -32.66
C LEU A 127 8.18 47.63 -33.86
N LYS A 128 9.26 48.03 -34.53
CA LYS A 128 9.84 47.27 -35.64
C LYS A 128 10.38 45.91 -35.19
N ARG A 129 11.07 45.85 -34.04
CA ARG A 129 11.58 44.59 -33.47
C ARG A 129 10.43 43.63 -33.14
N LEU A 130 9.35 44.13 -32.53
CA LEU A 130 8.16 43.33 -32.22
C LEU A 130 7.49 42.81 -33.50
N VAL A 131 7.43 43.62 -34.56
CA VAL A 131 6.90 43.17 -35.85
C VAL A 131 7.79 42.11 -36.49
N ASP A 132 9.12 42.25 -36.44
CA ASP A 132 10.07 41.27 -36.97
C ASP A 132 10.04 39.95 -36.18
N GLU A 133 9.84 40.01 -34.86
CA GLU A 133 9.63 38.82 -34.01
C GLU A 133 8.33 38.07 -34.38
N ILE A 134 7.26 38.79 -34.72
CA ILE A 134 6.00 38.19 -35.18
C ILE A 134 6.19 37.52 -36.55
N ARG A 135 6.89 38.19 -37.48
CA ARG A 135 7.16 37.66 -38.83
C ARG A 135 8.05 36.42 -38.79
N ASN A 136 9.07 36.40 -37.93
CA ASN A 136 9.95 35.24 -37.76
C ASN A 136 9.24 34.05 -37.08
N LYS A 137 8.26 34.29 -36.20
CA LYS A 137 7.42 33.22 -35.63
C LYS A 137 6.46 32.60 -36.66
N GLN A 138 6.15 33.29 -37.77
CA GLN A 138 5.27 32.79 -38.83
C GLN A 138 6.01 32.00 -39.92
N HIS A 139 7.30 32.29 -40.16
CA HIS A 139 8.11 31.61 -41.19
C HIS A 139 8.73 30.28 -40.76
N SER A 140 8.59 29.84 -39.50
CA SER A 140 9.06 28.53 -39.03
C SER A 140 8.13 27.34 -39.38
N VAL A 141 7.17 27.53 -40.29
CA VAL A 141 6.29 26.47 -40.80
C VAL A 141 6.48 26.35 -42.32
N GLN A 142 7.15 25.28 -42.75
CA GLN A 142 7.25 24.82 -44.16
C GLN A 142 6.58 23.44 -44.31
N PRO A 143 6.14 23.06 -45.52
CA PRO A 143 4.75 22.70 -45.79
C PRO A 143 4.53 21.20 -45.92
N GLY A 144 3.48 20.69 -45.28
CA GLY A 144 3.07 19.30 -45.41
C GLY A 144 1.90 18.99 -44.49
N GLY A 145 0.74 19.60 -44.78
CA GLY A 145 -0.51 19.32 -44.07
C GLY A 145 -1.21 20.60 -43.60
N SER A 146 -2.06 21.14 -44.49
CA SER A 146 -3.23 22.00 -44.23
C SER A 146 -3.12 23.18 -43.24
N VAL A 147 -3.28 24.37 -43.81
CA VAL A 147 -3.32 25.73 -43.23
C VAL A 147 -4.12 25.83 -41.90
N PRO A 148 -3.61 26.52 -40.85
CA PRO A 148 -4.32 26.73 -39.60
C PRO A 148 -5.26 27.94 -39.67
N ILE A 149 -6.58 27.72 -39.58
CA ILE A 149 -7.61 28.78 -39.56
C ILE A 149 -7.92 29.29 -38.14
N ALA A 150 -7.41 28.68 -37.08
CA ALA A 150 -7.88 28.96 -35.72
C ALA A 150 -6.80 29.44 -34.76
N ARG A 151 -6.42 30.72 -34.83
CA ARG A 151 -5.97 31.42 -33.62
C ARG A 151 -7.06 32.40 -33.21
N PRO A 152 -7.61 32.32 -31.98
CA PRO A 152 -8.59 33.30 -31.52
C PRO A 152 -7.94 34.69 -31.48
N HIS A 153 -8.61 35.70 -32.01
CA HIS A 153 -8.16 37.09 -32.01
C HIS A 153 -8.96 37.90 -30.96
N GLY A 154 -8.33 38.86 -30.29
CA GLY A 154 -8.98 39.81 -29.36
C GLY A 154 -9.10 39.28 -27.93
N GLU A 155 -10.18 39.63 -27.23
CA GLU A 155 -10.44 39.16 -25.85
C GLU A 155 -10.49 37.62 -25.74
N LEU A 156 -10.81 36.91 -26.82
CA LEU A 156 -10.79 35.44 -26.86
C LEU A 156 -9.36 34.84 -26.78
N ALA A 157 -8.32 35.59 -27.19
CA ALA A 157 -6.94 35.13 -27.10
C ALA A 157 -6.44 35.03 -25.64
N THR A 158 -7.01 35.85 -24.75
CA THR A 158 -6.73 35.77 -23.30
C THR A 158 -7.55 34.69 -22.58
N LEU A 159 -8.61 34.19 -23.22
CA LEU A 159 -9.51 33.19 -22.64
C LEU A 159 -9.21 31.75 -23.09
N LEU A 160 -8.63 31.60 -24.30
CA LEU A 160 -8.37 30.31 -24.93
C LEU A 160 -6.89 30.14 -25.32
N ALA A 161 -6.24 29.13 -24.76
CA ALA A 161 -4.92 28.69 -25.21
C ALA A 161 -5.07 27.60 -26.28
N ALA A 162 -4.71 27.92 -27.54
CA ALA A 162 -4.77 26.98 -28.66
C ALA A 162 -3.44 26.22 -28.84
N SER A 163 -3.50 24.89 -28.95
CA SER A 163 -2.37 24.00 -29.21
C SER A 163 -2.76 22.89 -30.20
N TYR A 164 -1.77 22.26 -30.85
CA TYR A 164 -1.97 21.06 -31.67
C TYR A 164 -1.11 19.93 -31.08
N PRO A 165 -1.67 19.15 -30.14
CA PRO A 165 -0.91 18.11 -29.44
C PRO A 165 -0.53 16.97 -30.40
N ARG A 166 0.66 16.40 -30.19
CA ARG A 166 1.17 15.20 -30.90
C ARG A 166 1.00 13.91 -30.10
N THR A 167 0.39 13.98 -28.93
CA THR A 167 0.20 12.85 -28.02
C THR A 167 -0.90 11.93 -28.56
N HIS A 168 -0.69 10.61 -28.46
CA HIS A 168 -1.63 9.58 -28.93
C HIS A 168 -2.15 8.73 -27.75
N LEU A 169 -3.33 8.10 -27.90
CA LEU A 169 -3.88 7.23 -26.85
C LEU A 169 -2.99 6.01 -26.56
N SER A 170 -2.24 5.53 -27.57
CA SER A 170 -1.29 4.43 -27.43
C SER A 170 -0.10 4.72 -26.50
N GLU A 171 0.15 6.00 -26.23
CA GLU A 171 1.20 6.45 -25.30
C GLU A 171 0.69 6.56 -23.85
N MET A 172 -0.60 6.31 -23.62
CA MET A 172 -1.25 6.39 -22.32
C MET A 172 -1.51 5.01 -21.71
N VAL A 173 -1.35 4.91 -20.39
CA VAL A 173 -1.76 3.70 -19.64
C VAL A 173 -3.21 3.89 -19.20
N LEU A 174 -4.11 3.09 -19.78
CA LEU A 174 -5.56 3.15 -19.57
C LEU A 174 -6.07 1.76 -19.18
N GLY A 175 -7.04 1.67 -18.27
CA GLY A 175 -7.74 0.41 -18.00
C GLY A 175 -8.57 -0.03 -19.22
N GLU A 176 -8.80 -1.33 -19.41
CA GLU A 176 -9.49 -1.85 -20.61
C GLU A 176 -10.86 -1.22 -20.83
N SER A 177 -11.64 -1.01 -19.76
CA SER A 177 -12.93 -0.31 -19.82
C SER A 177 -12.78 1.14 -20.31
N GLN A 178 -11.77 1.87 -19.85
CA GLN A 178 -11.54 3.27 -20.25
C GLN A 178 -10.96 3.40 -21.64
N ALA A 179 -10.06 2.50 -22.03
CA ALA A 179 -9.54 2.42 -23.39
C ALA A 179 -10.68 2.13 -24.37
N ALA A 180 -11.57 1.18 -24.04
CA ALA A 180 -12.76 0.88 -24.83
C ALA A 180 -13.70 2.10 -24.93
N GLN A 181 -13.97 2.79 -23.82
CA GLN A 181 -14.82 3.99 -23.81
C GLN A 181 -14.21 5.15 -24.63
N LEU A 182 -12.90 5.41 -24.51
CA LEU A 182 -12.20 6.44 -25.30
C LEU A 182 -12.12 6.07 -26.78
N HIS A 183 -11.88 4.80 -27.11
CA HIS A 183 -11.95 4.31 -28.49
C HIS A 183 -13.36 4.44 -29.07
N GLN A 184 -14.39 4.12 -28.29
CA GLN A 184 -15.79 4.29 -28.69
C GLN A 184 -16.10 5.76 -28.99
N VAL A 185 -15.70 6.69 -28.12
CA VAL A 185 -15.86 8.14 -28.37
C VAL A 185 -15.17 8.58 -29.65
N LEU A 186 -13.95 8.11 -29.93
CA LEU A 186 -13.24 8.43 -31.18
C LEU A 186 -13.96 7.89 -32.42
N VAL A 187 -14.47 6.65 -32.36
CA VAL A 187 -15.22 6.03 -33.46
C VAL A 187 -16.53 6.76 -33.70
N GLU A 188 -17.32 7.01 -32.67
CA GLU A 188 -18.59 7.75 -32.75
C GLU A 188 -18.38 9.16 -33.30
N TYR A 189 -17.35 9.87 -32.82
CA TYR A 189 -17.04 11.21 -33.29
C TYR A 189 -16.59 11.23 -34.76
N ARG A 190 -15.77 10.26 -35.20
CA ARG A 190 -15.37 10.12 -36.61
C ARG A 190 -16.55 9.77 -37.52
N GLN A 191 -17.55 9.06 -36.99
CA GLN A 191 -18.75 8.61 -37.73
C GLN A 191 -19.99 9.50 -37.49
N GLN A 192 -19.82 10.69 -36.91
CA GLN A 192 -20.93 11.56 -36.50
C GLN A 192 -21.94 11.85 -37.63
N SER A 193 -21.48 11.98 -38.88
CA SER A 193 -22.37 12.22 -40.04
C SER A 193 -23.31 11.03 -40.29
N LYS A 194 -22.81 9.80 -40.16
CA LYS A 194 -23.57 8.57 -40.38
C LYS A 194 -24.55 8.30 -39.22
N LEU A 195 -24.16 8.64 -38.00
CA LEU A 195 -25.04 8.59 -36.84
C LEU A 195 -26.23 9.55 -37.00
N ARG A 196 -25.97 10.79 -37.48
CA ARG A 196 -27.01 11.79 -37.75
C ARG A 196 -28.01 11.33 -38.81
N GLU A 197 -27.55 10.63 -39.86
CA GLU A 197 -28.44 10.04 -40.87
C GLU A 197 -29.44 9.03 -40.29
N HIS A 198 -29.10 8.38 -39.18
CA HIS A 198 -29.94 7.40 -38.48
C HIS A 198 -30.64 8.00 -37.24
N GLY A 199 -30.62 9.33 -37.08
CA GLY A 199 -31.25 10.02 -35.95
C GLY A 199 -30.53 9.84 -34.61
N LEU A 200 -29.25 9.44 -34.63
CA LEU A 200 -28.41 9.26 -33.45
C LEU A 200 -27.36 10.38 -33.33
N GLU A 201 -27.01 10.78 -32.11
CA GLU A 201 -25.98 11.78 -31.85
C GLU A 201 -24.70 11.14 -31.31
N ALA A 202 -23.54 11.59 -31.81
CA ALA A 202 -22.24 11.16 -31.31
C ALA A 202 -21.96 11.74 -29.91
N LYS A 203 -21.37 10.93 -29.03
CA LYS A 203 -20.99 11.37 -27.68
C LYS A 203 -19.83 12.36 -27.72
N ARG A 204 -20.15 13.66 -27.80
CA ARG A 204 -19.16 14.76 -27.92
C ARG A 204 -18.86 15.52 -26.63
N LYS A 205 -19.45 15.15 -25.50
CA LYS A 205 -19.33 15.85 -24.21
C LYS A 205 -18.80 14.89 -23.14
N LEU A 206 -17.55 15.08 -22.71
CA LEU A 206 -16.85 14.20 -21.78
C LEU A 206 -16.61 14.90 -20.43
N LEU A 207 -16.80 14.18 -19.34
CA LEU A 207 -16.43 14.61 -18.00
C LEU A 207 -15.35 13.66 -17.46
N LEU A 208 -14.17 14.20 -17.17
CA LEU A 208 -13.05 13.48 -16.60
C LEU A 208 -12.98 13.74 -15.10
N VAL A 209 -13.15 12.69 -14.28
CA VAL A 209 -13.22 12.78 -12.82
C VAL A 209 -12.16 11.90 -12.18
N GLY A 210 -11.44 12.45 -11.20
CA GLY A 210 -10.47 11.69 -10.41
C GLY A 210 -9.47 12.59 -9.70
N PRO A 211 -8.64 12.07 -8.79
CA PRO A 211 -7.66 12.86 -8.05
C PRO A 211 -6.62 13.53 -8.97
N PRO A 212 -5.91 14.59 -8.54
CA PRO A 212 -4.88 15.23 -9.35
C PRO A 212 -3.77 14.22 -9.71
N GLY A 213 -3.16 14.36 -10.89
CA GLY A 213 -2.04 13.51 -11.34
C GLY A 213 -2.41 12.23 -12.10
N VAL A 214 -3.70 11.90 -12.26
CA VAL A 214 -4.15 10.67 -12.97
C VAL A 214 -4.29 10.79 -14.50
N GLY A 215 -3.71 11.82 -15.12
CA GLY A 215 -3.68 11.94 -16.60
C GLY A 215 -4.94 12.52 -17.27
N LYS A 216 -5.82 13.23 -16.54
CA LYS A 216 -7.04 13.86 -17.10
C LYS A 216 -6.75 14.85 -18.24
N THR A 217 -5.89 15.85 -18.00
CA THR A 217 -5.46 16.84 -19.02
C THR A 217 -4.77 16.16 -20.21
N MET A 218 -3.94 15.13 -19.95
CA MET A 218 -3.26 14.35 -20.98
C MET A 218 -4.24 13.55 -21.85
N THR A 219 -5.34 13.06 -21.29
CA THR A 219 -6.40 12.35 -22.03
C THR A 219 -7.05 13.28 -23.06
N SER A 220 -7.27 14.54 -22.71
CA SER A 220 -7.78 15.55 -23.63
C SER A 220 -6.80 15.85 -24.77
N TRP A 221 -5.50 15.90 -24.48
CA TRP A 221 -4.45 16.07 -25.50
C TRP A 221 -4.37 14.88 -26.44
N ALA A 222 -4.45 13.66 -25.92
CA ALA A 222 -4.43 12.43 -26.72
C ALA A 222 -5.63 12.36 -27.67
N LEU A 223 -6.83 12.72 -27.21
CA LEU A 223 -8.03 12.77 -28.07
C LEU A 223 -7.90 13.80 -29.19
N ALA A 224 -7.33 14.97 -28.92
CA ALA A 224 -7.07 15.99 -29.94
C ALA A 224 -6.03 15.54 -30.98
N GLY A 225 -4.97 14.85 -30.54
CA GLY A 225 -3.96 14.26 -31.42
C GLY A 225 -4.54 13.17 -32.32
N GLU A 226 -5.36 12.27 -31.77
CA GLU A 226 -6.05 11.20 -32.52
C GLU A 226 -7.07 11.72 -33.54
N LEU A 227 -7.72 12.85 -33.25
CA LEU A 227 -8.68 13.49 -34.14
C LEU A 227 -8.04 14.46 -35.12
N LYS A 228 -6.75 14.77 -34.96
CA LYS A 228 -6.01 15.81 -35.71
C LYS A 228 -6.74 17.17 -35.67
N LEU A 229 -7.32 17.49 -34.52
CA LEU A 229 -8.04 18.75 -34.29
C LEU A 229 -7.23 19.69 -33.40
N PRO A 230 -7.41 21.02 -33.51
CA PRO A 230 -6.85 21.96 -32.55
C PRO A 230 -7.41 21.67 -31.15
N HIS A 231 -6.53 21.74 -30.14
CA HIS A 231 -6.87 21.65 -28.72
C HIS A 231 -6.91 23.06 -28.12
N PHE A 232 -8.03 23.42 -27.51
CA PHE A 232 -8.25 24.72 -26.87
C PHE A 232 -8.44 24.52 -25.37
N THR A 233 -7.50 25.01 -24.56
CA THR A 233 -7.65 25.03 -23.09
C THR A 233 -8.28 26.33 -22.64
N VAL A 234 -9.40 26.24 -21.92
CA VAL A 234 -10.12 27.35 -21.31
C VAL A 234 -9.61 27.54 -19.89
N GLN A 235 -9.04 28.71 -19.58
CA GLN A 235 -8.51 29.00 -18.24
C GLN A 235 -9.60 29.66 -17.37
N PHE A 236 -10.18 28.92 -16.41
CA PHE A 236 -11.27 29.44 -15.57
C PHE A 236 -10.88 30.63 -14.70
N HIS A 237 -9.62 30.72 -14.24
CA HIS A 237 -9.16 31.86 -13.45
C HIS A 237 -9.26 33.21 -14.21
N SER A 238 -9.23 33.18 -15.54
CA SER A 238 -9.31 34.38 -16.40
C SER A 238 -10.74 34.77 -16.75
N LEU A 239 -11.71 33.85 -16.54
CA LEU A 239 -13.12 34.06 -16.83
C LEU A 239 -13.86 34.78 -15.68
N ILE A 240 -13.38 34.61 -14.43
CA ILE A 240 -14.04 35.13 -13.23
C ILE A 240 -13.62 36.59 -12.97
N THR A 241 -14.51 37.55 -13.21
CA THR A 241 -14.33 38.95 -12.79
C THR A 241 -15.24 39.29 -11.60
N LYS A 242 -14.98 40.44 -10.93
CA LYS A 242 -15.81 40.95 -9.81
C LYS A 242 -17.24 41.34 -10.24
N TYR A 243 -17.57 41.29 -11.53
CA TYR A 243 -18.87 41.69 -12.08
C TYR A 243 -19.51 40.50 -12.82
N MET A 244 -20.56 39.93 -12.23
CA MET A 244 -21.25 38.72 -12.69
C MET A 244 -21.67 38.70 -14.18
N GLY A 245 -22.15 39.83 -14.71
CA GLY A 245 -22.63 39.92 -16.09
C GLY A 245 -21.51 39.72 -17.13
N GLU A 246 -20.28 40.02 -16.75
CA GLU A 246 -19.11 39.93 -17.63
C GLU A 246 -18.60 38.48 -17.74
N THR A 247 -18.62 37.72 -16.64
CA THR A 247 -18.26 36.28 -16.61
C THR A 247 -19.18 35.44 -17.49
N ALA A 248 -20.48 35.69 -17.45
CA ALA A 248 -21.45 35.01 -18.31
C ALA A 248 -21.29 35.38 -19.79
N ALA A 249 -21.00 36.65 -20.09
CA ALA A 249 -20.73 37.11 -21.45
C ALA A 249 -19.46 36.49 -22.05
N LYS A 250 -18.39 36.34 -21.25
CA LYS A 250 -17.14 35.69 -21.67
C LYS A 250 -17.32 34.19 -21.93
N LEU A 251 -18.07 33.49 -21.06
CA LEU A 251 -18.44 32.09 -21.30
C LEU A 251 -19.28 31.94 -22.57
N PHE A 252 -20.25 32.84 -22.80
CA PHE A 252 -21.04 32.84 -24.02
C PHE A 252 -20.16 33.03 -25.27
N ALA A 253 -19.20 33.95 -25.24
CA ALA A 253 -18.27 34.17 -26.35
C ALA A 253 -17.40 32.94 -26.66
N VAL A 254 -17.04 32.13 -25.65
CA VAL A 254 -16.32 30.86 -25.86
C VAL A 254 -17.21 29.84 -26.58
N PHE A 255 -18.46 29.67 -26.14
CA PHE A 255 -19.40 28.76 -26.80
C PHE A 255 -19.82 29.23 -28.21
N GLU A 256 -19.91 30.54 -28.43
CA GLU A 256 -20.13 31.11 -29.77
C GLU A 256 -18.94 30.82 -30.69
N ALA A 257 -17.71 30.96 -30.19
CA ALA A 257 -16.51 30.63 -30.95
C ALA A 257 -16.44 29.13 -31.32
N MET A 258 -16.93 28.25 -30.45
CA MET A 258 -17.01 26.80 -30.71
C MET A 258 -17.92 26.44 -31.89
N ARG A 259 -18.93 27.28 -32.20
CA ARG A 259 -19.82 27.08 -33.37
C ARG A 259 -19.11 27.36 -34.69
N HIS A 260 -18.15 28.27 -34.70
CA HIS A 260 -17.41 28.66 -35.90
C HIS A 260 -16.09 27.91 -36.07
N THR A 261 -15.49 27.45 -34.97
CA THR A 261 -14.18 26.79 -34.97
C THR A 261 -14.28 25.39 -34.37
N ARG A 262 -14.04 24.36 -35.18
CA ARG A 262 -14.05 22.97 -34.72
C ARG A 262 -12.76 22.63 -33.98
N GLY A 263 -12.87 22.10 -32.76
CA GLY A 263 -11.72 21.70 -31.96
C GLY A 263 -12.08 20.83 -30.75
N VAL A 264 -11.07 20.43 -29.99
CA VAL A 264 -11.22 19.81 -28.68
C VAL A 264 -11.08 20.90 -27.62
N TYR A 265 -12.16 21.23 -26.92
CA TYR A 265 -12.20 22.29 -25.91
C TYR A 265 -12.11 21.68 -24.51
N LEU A 266 -11.03 21.97 -23.79
CA LEU A 266 -10.79 21.53 -22.43
C LEU A 266 -11.11 22.63 -21.42
N PHE A 267 -12.06 22.35 -20.56
CA PHE A 267 -12.42 23.12 -19.36
C PHE A 267 -11.74 22.45 -18.16
N ASP A 268 -10.47 22.80 -17.90
CA ASP A 268 -9.64 22.22 -16.82
C ASP A 268 -9.85 22.96 -15.49
N GLU A 269 -9.63 22.30 -14.34
CA GLU A 269 -9.94 22.83 -13.00
C GLU A 269 -11.40 23.29 -12.83
N PHE A 270 -12.33 22.48 -13.32
CA PHE A 270 -13.77 22.75 -13.22
C PHE A 270 -14.25 22.86 -11.75
N ASP A 271 -13.46 22.39 -10.79
CA ASP A 271 -13.62 22.52 -9.34
C ASP A 271 -13.19 23.87 -8.76
N ALA A 272 -12.37 24.68 -9.46
CA ALA A 272 -12.00 26.04 -9.05
C ALA A 272 -13.23 26.95 -8.92
N ILE A 273 -14.30 26.63 -9.66
CA ILE A 273 -15.61 27.28 -9.58
C ILE A 273 -16.24 27.05 -8.20
N GLY A 274 -15.97 25.94 -7.51
CA GLY A 274 -16.58 25.60 -6.21
C GLY A 274 -15.80 26.01 -4.95
N ALA A 275 -14.57 26.53 -5.07
CA ALA A 275 -13.59 26.54 -3.97
C ALA A 275 -13.26 27.90 -3.32
N MET A 276 -14.01 28.99 -3.55
CA MET A 276 -13.81 30.23 -2.78
C MET A 276 -14.58 30.19 -1.44
N ARG A 277 -13.98 29.56 -0.43
CA ARG A 277 -14.41 29.68 0.98
C ARG A 277 -13.90 30.99 1.56
N GLY A 278 -14.81 31.89 1.95
CA GLY A 278 -14.45 33.00 2.85
C GLY A 278 -15.47 34.11 3.06
N SER A 279 -16.44 34.31 2.16
CA SER A 279 -17.44 35.37 2.32
C SER A 279 -18.86 34.84 2.08
N GLN A 280 -19.79 35.11 3.01
CA GLN A 280 -21.19 34.66 2.96
C GLN A 280 -22.00 35.28 1.79
N HIS A 281 -21.42 36.18 1.00
CA HIS A 281 -22.09 36.82 -0.14
C HIS A 281 -21.77 36.18 -1.51
N ASP A 282 -20.68 35.40 -1.67
CA ASP A 282 -20.21 34.91 -2.98
C ASP A 282 -20.78 33.53 -3.40
N VAL A 283 -21.36 32.76 -2.46
CA VAL A 283 -21.86 31.38 -2.72
C VAL A 283 -23.03 31.35 -3.72
N GLY A 284 -23.82 32.43 -3.79
CA GLY A 284 -24.95 32.54 -4.73
C GLY A 284 -24.56 32.91 -6.15
N GLU A 285 -23.41 33.58 -6.34
CA GLU A 285 -22.93 34.04 -7.64
C GLU A 285 -22.32 32.88 -8.44
N ILE A 286 -21.51 32.07 -7.76
CA ILE A 286 -20.84 30.89 -8.31
C ILE A 286 -21.82 29.85 -8.86
N ARG A 287 -22.89 29.54 -8.09
CA ARG A 287 -23.92 28.59 -8.54
C ARG A 287 -24.67 29.10 -9.79
N ARG A 288 -24.81 30.40 -9.97
CA ARG A 288 -25.43 30.99 -11.17
C ARG A 288 -24.53 30.91 -12.41
N VAL A 289 -23.21 31.08 -12.25
CA VAL A 289 -22.24 30.89 -13.35
C VAL A 289 -22.22 29.43 -13.82
N LEU A 290 -22.23 28.48 -12.88
CA LEU A 290 -22.32 27.05 -13.18
C LEU A 290 -23.61 26.70 -13.95
N ASN A 291 -24.75 27.23 -13.51
CA ASN A 291 -26.02 27.03 -14.22
C ASN A 291 -26.01 27.64 -15.64
N SER A 292 -25.35 28.78 -15.82
CA SER A 292 -25.20 29.41 -17.14
C SER A 292 -24.31 28.58 -18.07
N PHE A 293 -23.19 28.05 -17.58
CA PHE A 293 -22.33 27.11 -18.32
C PHE A 293 -23.11 25.86 -18.75
N LEU A 294 -23.89 25.27 -17.85
CA LEU A 294 -24.71 24.09 -18.13
C LEU A 294 -25.81 24.36 -19.16
N GLN A 295 -26.38 25.56 -19.17
CA GLN A 295 -27.36 26.00 -20.17
C GLN A 295 -26.69 26.16 -21.55
N PHE A 296 -25.51 26.77 -21.61
CA PHE A 296 -24.77 26.89 -22.87
C PHE A 296 -24.29 25.54 -23.40
N LEU A 297 -23.90 24.62 -22.51
CA LEU A 297 -23.54 23.25 -22.88
C LEU A 297 -24.76 22.48 -23.45
N GLU A 298 -25.97 22.71 -22.96
CA GLU A 298 -27.20 22.11 -23.53
C GLU A 298 -27.56 22.70 -24.90
N GLN A 299 -27.36 23.99 -25.09
CA GLN A 299 -27.65 24.72 -26.33
C GLN A 299 -26.52 24.64 -27.37
N ASP A 300 -25.40 24.00 -27.04
CA ASP A 300 -24.29 23.77 -27.94
C ASP A 300 -24.69 22.76 -29.03
N ASP A 301 -24.69 23.23 -30.28
CA ASP A 301 -24.93 22.47 -31.51
C ASP A 301 -23.64 22.21 -32.31
N SER A 302 -22.47 22.65 -31.82
CA SER A 302 -21.20 22.60 -32.56
C SER A 302 -20.66 21.19 -32.78
N ASP A 303 -19.90 20.99 -33.86
CA ASP A 303 -19.22 19.71 -34.13
C ASP A 303 -17.92 19.54 -33.32
N SER A 304 -17.75 20.28 -32.22
CA SER A 304 -16.55 20.27 -31.36
C SER A 304 -16.65 19.22 -30.25
N LEU A 305 -15.50 18.71 -29.80
CA LEU A 305 -15.43 17.78 -28.66
C LEU A 305 -15.20 18.59 -27.38
N VAL A 306 -16.13 18.52 -26.43
CA VAL A 306 -16.10 19.31 -25.19
C VAL A 306 -15.70 18.41 -24.03
N ILE A 307 -14.64 18.77 -23.31
CA ILE A 307 -14.08 17.99 -22.20
C ILE A 307 -14.01 18.88 -20.97
N ALA A 308 -14.63 18.47 -19.87
CA ALA A 308 -14.45 19.10 -18.56
C ALA A 308 -13.65 18.17 -17.64
N ALA A 309 -12.70 18.71 -16.87
CA ALA A 309 -11.90 17.95 -15.92
C ALA A 309 -12.03 18.50 -14.50
N THR A 310 -12.29 17.62 -13.53
CA THR A 310 -12.43 17.98 -12.11
C THR A 310 -11.61 17.06 -11.21
N ASN A 311 -11.07 17.60 -10.11
CA ASN A 311 -10.41 16.82 -9.05
C ASN A 311 -11.34 16.45 -7.88
N LEU A 312 -12.54 17.03 -7.84
CA LEU A 312 -13.49 16.94 -6.74
C LEU A 312 -14.85 16.48 -7.26
N GLU A 313 -15.08 15.17 -7.21
CA GLU A 313 -16.36 14.54 -7.61
C GLU A 313 -17.53 15.04 -6.74
N ALA A 314 -17.28 15.29 -5.45
CA ALA A 314 -18.28 15.68 -4.46
C ALA A 314 -18.85 17.12 -4.60
N LEU A 315 -18.26 17.97 -5.45
CA LEU A 315 -18.77 19.34 -5.70
C LEU A 315 -19.71 19.42 -6.92
N LEU A 316 -19.82 18.34 -7.69
CA LEU A 316 -20.64 18.29 -8.89
C LEU A 316 -22.01 17.70 -8.55
N ASP A 317 -23.06 18.51 -8.74
CA ASP A 317 -24.46 18.08 -8.58
C ASP A 317 -24.81 16.98 -9.61
N GLU A 318 -25.77 16.12 -9.29
CA GLU A 318 -26.24 15.01 -10.13
C GLU A 318 -26.81 15.49 -11.48
N ALA A 319 -27.19 16.78 -11.56
CA ALA A 319 -27.57 17.46 -12.79
C ALA A 319 -26.42 17.63 -13.79
N LEU A 320 -25.16 17.67 -13.35
CA LEU A 320 -23.98 17.76 -14.21
C LEU A 320 -23.72 16.44 -14.94
N PHE A 321 -23.76 15.32 -14.22
CA PHE A 321 -23.52 14.00 -14.80
C PHE A 321 -24.54 13.63 -15.88
N ARG A 322 -25.79 14.11 -15.79
CA ARG A 322 -26.82 13.92 -16.82
C ARG A 322 -26.56 14.71 -18.11
N ARG A 323 -25.77 15.78 -18.06
CA ARG A 323 -25.50 16.68 -19.21
C ARG A 323 -24.20 16.34 -19.95
N PHE A 324 -23.36 15.48 -19.37
CA PHE A 324 -22.19 14.91 -20.04
C PHE A 324 -22.50 13.48 -20.50
N ALA A 325 -22.11 13.14 -21.72
CA ALA A 325 -22.49 11.88 -22.36
C ALA A 325 -21.64 10.69 -21.90
N VAL A 326 -20.42 10.95 -21.40
CA VAL A 326 -19.51 9.94 -20.84
C VAL A 326 -18.81 10.52 -19.61
N GLY A 327 -18.96 9.85 -18.47
CA GLY A 327 -18.17 10.10 -17.27
C GLY A 327 -17.07 9.06 -17.14
N LEU A 328 -15.81 9.49 -17.27
CA LEU A 328 -14.64 8.63 -17.10
C LEU A 328 -14.07 8.84 -15.69
N SER A 329 -14.15 7.81 -14.86
CA SER A 329 -13.56 7.82 -13.50
C SER A 329 -12.15 7.28 -13.55
N HIS A 330 -11.15 8.16 -13.52
CA HIS A 330 -9.73 7.78 -13.50
C HIS A 330 -9.29 7.15 -12.16
N ALA A 331 -10.20 6.91 -11.20
CA ALA A 331 -9.90 6.25 -9.93
C ALA A 331 -9.58 4.74 -10.09
N GLU A 332 -10.18 4.07 -11.07
CA GLU A 332 -10.00 2.62 -11.33
C GLU A 332 -8.66 2.29 -12.01
N VAL A 333 -8.08 3.23 -12.77
CA VAL A 333 -6.77 3.03 -13.41
C VAL A 333 -5.66 2.90 -12.38
N ALA A 334 -5.81 3.51 -11.20
CA ALA A 334 -4.85 3.35 -10.11
C ALA A 334 -4.83 1.90 -9.57
N ARG A 335 -5.97 1.19 -9.58
CA ARG A 335 -6.07 -0.21 -9.09
C ARG A 335 -5.74 -1.25 -10.15
N VAL A 336 -6.16 -1.05 -11.41
CA VAL A 336 -5.71 -1.93 -12.52
C VAL A 336 -4.20 -1.80 -12.73
N ALA A 337 -3.62 -0.61 -12.50
CA ALA A 337 -2.18 -0.45 -12.48
C ALA A 337 -1.52 -1.20 -11.32
N ASP A 338 -2.11 -1.27 -10.12
CA ASP A 338 -1.50 -1.94 -8.96
C ASP A 338 -1.59 -3.48 -9.01
N GLU A 339 -2.68 -4.05 -9.53
CA GLU A 339 -2.81 -5.51 -9.72
C GLU A 339 -2.08 -6.00 -10.99
N ALA A 340 -1.97 -5.17 -12.02
CA ALA A 340 -1.04 -5.45 -13.12
C ALA A 340 0.43 -5.15 -12.74
N ASN A 341 0.71 -4.43 -11.63
CA ASN A 341 2.05 -4.11 -11.10
C ASN A 341 2.54 -5.07 -10.00
N ILE A 342 2.04 -6.31 -9.96
CA ILE A 342 2.53 -7.38 -9.08
C ILE A 342 4.06 -7.42 -9.13
N ALA A 343 4.67 -6.90 -8.06
CA ALA A 343 6.07 -6.97 -7.72
C ALA A 343 7.01 -7.07 -8.96
N LYS A 344 6.96 -6.08 -9.86
CA LYS A 344 7.74 -6.08 -11.10
C LYS A 344 9.20 -5.69 -10.89
N TYR A 345 9.44 -4.84 -9.90
CA TYR A 345 10.72 -4.16 -9.76
C TYR A 345 11.69 -5.01 -8.92
N PRO A 346 12.96 -5.12 -9.33
CA PRO A 346 13.97 -5.69 -8.45
C PRO A 346 14.09 -4.84 -7.18
N HIS A 347 14.51 -5.47 -6.07
CA HIS A 347 14.86 -4.72 -4.87
C HIS A 347 15.98 -3.72 -5.13
N ILE A 348 15.95 -2.61 -4.42
CA ILE A 348 16.94 -1.54 -4.57
C ILE A 348 18.15 -1.90 -3.71
N VAL A 349 19.25 -2.32 -4.34
CA VAL A 349 20.51 -2.60 -3.63
C VAL A 349 21.31 -1.31 -3.49
N ILE A 350 21.49 -0.86 -2.24
CA ILE A 350 22.28 0.33 -1.94
C ILE A 350 23.75 -0.08 -1.83
N GLN A 351 24.55 0.28 -2.83
CA GLN A 351 25.98 -0.02 -2.89
C GLN A 351 26.87 1.08 -2.28
N ARG A 352 26.28 2.18 -1.81
CA ARG A 352 27.06 3.26 -1.20
C ARG A 352 27.63 2.78 0.13
N PRO A 353 28.94 2.99 0.38
CA PRO A 353 29.50 2.65 1.67
C PRO A 353 28.82 3.51 2.75
N PRO A 354 28.53 2.93 3.92
CA PRO A 354 27.97 3.68 5.04
C PRO A 354 28.92 4.79 5.48
N GLN A 355 28.37 5.87 6.02
CA GLN A 355 29.17 6.88 6.70
C GLN A 355 29.51 6.37 8.09
N SER A 356 30.80 6.17 8.37
CA SER A 356 31.28 5.82 9.71
C SER A 356 31.35 7.07 10.59
N ALA A 357 30.64 7.06 11.71
CA ALA A 357 30.62 8.17 12.67
C ALA A 357 31.23 7.77 14.03
N ALA A 358 31.94 8.71 14.67
CA ALA A 358 32.51 8.53 16.01
C ALA A 358 31.52 8.91 17.13
N TYR A 359 31.64 8.27 18.29
CA TYR A 359 30.82 8.56 19.48
C TYR A 359 31.13 9.93 20.09
N THR A 360 30.10 10.74 20.38
CA THR A 360 30.22 12.11 20.95
C THR A 360 29.47 12.26 22.28
N TYR A 361 30.00 13.06 23.22
CA TYR A 361 29.45 13.27 24.59
C TYR A 361 28.82 14.67 24.82
N ALA A 362 27.83 14.70 25.73
CA ALA A 362 27.32 15.82 26.57
C ALA A 362 25.98 16.54 26.24
N GLY A 363 25.15 16.69 27.29
CA GLY A 363 24.29 17.84 27.66
C GLY A 363 22.83 17.91 27.18
N THR A 364 21.84 17.88 28.11
CA THR A 364 20.39 17.92 27.82
C THR A 364 19.70 19.24 28.25
N ARG A 365 18.78 19.75 27.41
CA ARG A 365 17.62 20.62 27.79
C ARG A 365 16.40 20.25 26.92
N GLY A 366 15.20 20.26 27.51
CA GLY A 366 13.95 19.72 26.94
C GLY A 366 12.91 20.75 26.48
N GLY A 367 11.80 20.25 25.94
CA GLY A 367 10.58 20.98 25.57
C GLY A 367 9.40 20.05 25.26
N ASP A 368 8.19 20.47 25.66
CA ASP A 368 6.88 19.77 25.67
C ASP A 368 6.15 19.70 24.32
N PHE A 369 5.20 18.75 24.18
CA PHE A 369 4.09 18.81 23.21
C PHE A 369 2.78 18.19 23.75
N THR A 370 1.64 18.62 23.19
CA THR A 370 0.24 18.44 23.65
C THR A 370 -0.67 17.74 22.61
N SER A 371 -1.76 17.09 23.07
CA SER A 371 -2.72 16.29 22.27
C SER A 371 -3.86 17.09 21.57
N PRO A 372 -4.56 16.57 20.54
CA PRO A 372 -5.58 17.31 19.74
C PRO A 372 -7.07 17.19 20.22
N PRO A 373 -8.04 18.02 19.69
CA PRO A 373 -9.37 18.29 20.30
C PRO A 373 -10.65 17.91 19.47
N LYS A 374 -11.85 18.30 20.00
CA LYS A 374 -13.27 17.88 19.74
C LYS A 374 -13.97 17.87 18.33
N PRO A 375 -13.55 18.53 17.23
CA PRO A 375 -14.40 18.66 16.02
C PRO A 375 -14.65 17.38 15.20
N GLU A 376 -13.88 16.32 15.43
CA GLU A 376 -13.85 15.11 14.60
C GLU A 376 -15.04 14.16 14.83
N ARG A 377 -15.76 14.31 15.95
CA ARG A 377 -16.87 13.41 16.36
C ARG A 377 -18.13 13.53 15.52
N THR A 378 -18.57 14.75 15.22
CA THR A 378 -19.85 15.01 14.53
C THR A 378 -19.79 14.65 13.04
N SER A 379 -18.60 14.80 12.45
CA SER A 379 -18.29 14.38 11.07
C SER A 379 -18.23 12.86 10.95
N HIS A 380 -17.67 12.16 11.95
CA HIS A 380 -17.59 10.70 11.97
C HIS A 380 -18.98 10.05 12.09
N GLY A 381 -19.81 10.50 13.04
CA GLY A 381 -21.17 9.96 13.22
C GLY A 381 -22.08 10.16 12.00
N SER A 382 -21.95 11.28 11.26
CA SER A 382 -22.73 11.53 10.05
C SER A 382 -22.28 10.65 8.87
N LYS A 383 -20.98 10.35 8.78
CA LYS A 383 -20.43 9.43 7.77
C LYS A 383 -21.00 8.03 7.95
N LEU A 384 -21.02 7.50 9.17
CA LEU A 384 -21.52 6.14 9.44
C LEU A 384 -23.02 5.98 9.15
N LEU A 385 -23.82 7.01 9.44
CA LEU A 385 -25.25 7.03 9.09
C LEU A 385 -25.48 7.04 7.57
N GLY A 386 -24.63 7.75 6.82
CA GLY A 386 -24.69 7.81 5.37
C GLY A 386 -24.16 6.56 4.67
N ASP A 387 -23.16 5.91 5.26
CA ASP A 387 -22.62 4.64 4.79
C ASP A 387 -23.66 3.52 4.99
N LEU A 388 -24.36 3.50 6.13
CA LEU A 388 -25.43 2.52 6.42
C LEU A 388 -26.63 2.64 5.45
N ASP A 389 -27.12 3.85 5.17
CA ASP A 389 -28.26 4.05 4.24
C ASP A 389 -27.91 3.67 2.79
N ARG A 390 -26.65 3.89 2.37
CA ARG A 390 -26.18 3.51 1.03
C ARG A 390 -26.00 2.00 0.92
N ALA A 391 -25.38 1.39 1.92
CA ALA A 391 -25.19 -0.05 2.00
C ALA A 391 -26.53 -0.81 2.00
N GLU A 392 -27.54 -0.30 2.73
CA GLU A 392 -28.90 -0.85 2.74
C GLU A 392 -29.53 -0.81 1.35
N LYS A 393 -29.48 0.34 0.66
CA LYS A 393 -30.08 0.48 -0.68
C LYS A 393 -29.40 -0.40 -1.74
N ASP A 394 -28.08 -0.49 -1.70
CA ASP A 394 -27.32 -1.31 -2.65
C ASP A 394 -27.56 -2.81 -2.43
N ALA A 395 -27.61 -3.25 -1.17
CA ALA A 395 -27.97 -4.63 -0.83
C ALA A 395 -29.41 -4.97 -1.27
N ARG A 396 -30.39 -4.09 -1.00
CA ARG A 396 -31.79 -4.25 -1.47
C ARG A 396 -31.90 -4.32 -3.00
N LYS A 397 -31.11 -3.51 -3.73
CA LYS A 397 -31.14 -3.48 -5.19
C LYS A 397 -30.56 -4.74 -5.83
N ARG A 398 -29.52 -5.35 -5.25
CA ARG A 398 -28.95 -6.62 -5.72
C ARG A 398 -29.88 -7.80 -5.48
N LEU A 399 -30.47 -7.87 -4.28
CA LEU A 399 -31.49 -8.88 -3.96
C LEU A 399 -32.71 -8.77 -4.89
N ALA A 400 -33.02 -7.57 -5.37
CA ALA A 400 -34.11 -7.32 -6.31
C ALA A 400 -33.87 -7.83 -7.74
N THR A 401 -32.64 -8.20 -8.11
CA THR A 401 -32.24 -8.71 -9.44
C THR A 401 -32.09 -10.24 -9.53
N GLU A 402 -32.22 -10.98 -8.42
CA GLU A 402 -32.22 -12.45 -8.41
C GLU A 402 -33.64 -13.05 -8.61
N PRO A 403 -33.79 -14.18 -9.31
CA PRO A 403 -35.10 -14.77 -9.58
C PRO A 403 -35.54 -15.66 -8.41
N VAL A 404 -36.25 -15.05 -7.47
CA VAL A 404 -37.41 -15.54 -6.67
C VAL A 404 -37.48 -14.59 -5.47
N ARG A 405 -38.46 -13.69 -5.52
CA ARG A 405 -38.78 -12.76 -4.44
C ARG A 405 -39.88 -13.37 -3.61
N GLU A 406 -39.55 -13.88 -2.44
CA GLU A 406 -40.39 -13.87 -1.24
C GLU A 406 -39.53 -14.48 -0.13
N GLY A 407 -39.15 -13.67 0.87
CA GLY A 407 -38.59 -14.21 2.13
C GLY A 407 -37.15 -13.84 2.53
N LEU A 408 -36.49 -12.90 1.86
CA LEU A 408 -35.24 -12.34 2.43
C LEU A 408 -35.55 -11.52 3.70
N GLN A 409 -35.42 -12.14 4.87
CA GLN A 409 -35.58 -11.47 6.16
C GLN A 409 -34.29 -10.79 6.67
N PHE A 410 -33.21 -10.70 5.87
CA PHE A 410 -32.00 -9.97 6.26
C PHE A 410 -31.22 -9.34 5.09
N LEU A 411 -30.50 -8.26 5.39
CA LEU A 411 -29.62 -7.52 4.48
C LEU A 411 -28.14 -7.82 4.79
N PRO A 412 -27.32 -8.24 3.81
CA PRO A 412 -25.89 -8.45 3.99
C PRO A 412 -25.14 -7.11 4.00
N LEU A 413 -24.79 -6.63 5.20
CA LEU A 413 -24.07 -5.38 5.42
C LEU A 413 -22.66 -5.66 5.95
N VAL A 414 -21.67 -4.96 5.41
CA VAL A 414 -20.25 -5.14 5.78
C VAL A 414 -19.80 -3.94 6.61
N PHE A 415 -19.48 -4.17 7.89
CA PHE A 415 -18.96 -3.17 8.81
C PHE A 415 -17.42 -3.25 8.85
N GLY A 416 -16.73 -2.17 8.47
CA GLY A 416 -15.28 -2.07 8.62
C GLY A 416 -14.88 -1.57 10.00
N GLU A 417 -13.91 -2.23 10.62
CA GLU A 417 -13.29 -1.85 11.88
C GLU A 417 -12.31 -0.68 11.67
N SER A 418 -12.33 0.25 12.63
CA SER A 418 -11.40 1.37 12.72
C SER A 418 -10.01 0.90 13.14
N GLU A 419 -8.97 1.52 12.58
CA GLU A 419 -7.58 1.21 12.95
C GLU A 419 -7.20 1.75 14.35
N GLU A 420 -8.02 2.65 14.92
CA GLU A 420 -7.76 3.34 16.19
C GLU A 420 -8.47 2.71 17.41
N PHE A 421 -9.59 2.00 17.19
CA PHE A 421 -10.42 1.43 18.25
C PHE A 421 -10.98 0.07 17.84
N GLU A 422 -10.90 -0.94 18.73
CA GLU A 422 -11.47 -2.28 18.48
C GLU A 422 -13.00 -2.22 18.50
N LEU A 423 -13.65 -2.84 17.50
CA LEU A 423 -15.10 -2.87 17.35
C LEU A 423 -15.67 -4.02 18.20
N PRO A 424 -16.40 -3.74 19.30
CA PRO A 424 -16.85 -4.80 20.20
C PRO A 424 -17.99 -5.61 19.58
N LEU A 425 -17.71 -6.89 19.27
CA LEU A 425 -18.63 -7.83 18.60
C LEU A 425 -19.98 -7.99 19.30
N GLU A 426 -19.97 -8.02 20.64
CA GLU A 426 -21.18 -8.08 21.51
C GLU A 426 -22.14 -6.89 21.30
N ARG A 427 -21.72 -5.85 20.57
CA ARG A 427 -22.55 -4.68 20.22
C ARG A 427 -22.95 -4.63 18.74
N LEU A 428 -22.38 -5.50 17.92
CA LEU A 428 -22.82 -5.78 16.55
C LEU A 428 -23.82 -6.94 16.49
N GLU A 429 -23.82 -7.82 17.50
CA GLU A 429 -24.72 -8.99 17.59
C GLU A 429 -25.91 -8.71 18.53
N ASP A 430 -27.09 -9.16 18.11
CA ASP A 430 -28.31 -9.19 18.94
C ASP A 430 -29.16 -10.41 18.57
N GLU A 431 -28.80 -11.56 19.16
CA GLU A 431 -29.41 -12.86 18.88
C GLU A 431 -30.91 -12.90 19.17
N ARG A 432 -31.40 -12.13 20.16
CA ARG A 432 -32.84 -12.10 20.49
C ARG A 432 -33.68 -11.44 19.40
N ASN A 433 -33.04 -10.63 18.56
CA ASN A 433 -33.65 -9.81 17.53
C ASN A 433 -33.16 -10.17 16.11
N GLY A 434 -32.39 -11.25 15.97
CA GLY A 434 -31.97 -11.82 14.68
C GLY A 434 -30.79 -11.14 13.98
N VAL A 435 -30.07 -10.22 14.64
CA VAL A 435 -28.84 -9.62 14.07
C VAL A 435 -27.65 -10.51 14.39
N ARG A 436 -27.02 -11.08 13.36
CA ARG A 436 -25.86 -11.98 13.53
C ARG A 436 -24.71 -11.61 12.61
N VAL A 437 -23.48 -11.72 13.11
CA VAL A 437 -22.27 -11.61 12.28
C VAL A 437 -22.14 -12.91 11.47
N VAL A 438 -22.12 -12.80 10.14
CA VAL A 438 -22.10 -13.95 9.21
C VAL A 438 -20.67 -14.35 8.88
N ASN A 439 -19.80 -13.39 8.57
CA ASN A 439 -18.42 -13.66 8.16
C ASN A 439 -17.52 -12.47 8.49
N MET A 440 -16.21 -12.69 8.44
CA MET A 440 -15.23 -11.84 9.08
C MET A 440 -13.92 -11.85 8.29
N ARG A 441 -13.74 -10.86 7.39
CA ARG A 441 -12.56 -10.75 6.50
C ARG A 441 -11.50 -9.79 7.06
N VAL A 442 -10.24 -10.03 6.73
CA VAL A 442 -9.16 -9.05 6.93
C VAL A 442 -8.62 -8.66 5.57
N GLU A 443 -8.74 -7.38 5.24
CA GLU A 443 -8.22 -6.81 3.99
C GLU A 443 -7.12 -5.81 4.37
N GLY A 444 -5.86 -6.26 4.38
CA GLY A 444 -4.73 -5.49 4.91
C GLY A 444 -4.63 -5.53 6.44
N ASP A 445 -4.73 -4.38 7.10
CA ASP A 445 -4.74 -4.25 8.58
C ASP A 445 -6.14 -3.95 9.15
N GLN A 446 -7.15 -3.77 8.29
CA GLN A 446 -8.54 -3.48 8.68
C GLN A 446 -9.39 -4.75 8.69
N ARG A 447 -10.10 -4.97 9.80
CA ARG A 447 -11.05 -6.08 9.94
C ARG A 447 -12.41 -5.64 9.38
N ARG A 448 -13.02 -6.41 8.49
CA ARG A 448 -14.40 -6.20 8.05
C ARG A 448 -15.29 -7.34 8.54
N TYR A 449 -16.49 -7.02 8.99
CA TYR A 449 -17.50 -7.95 9.50
C TYR A 449 -18.69 -7.92 8.55
N LEU A 450 -18.95 -9.01 7.84
CA LEU A 450 -20.23 -9.23 7.14
C LEU A 450 -21.27 -9.58 8.20
N VAL A 451 -22.33 -8.79 8.29
CA VAL A 451 -23.40 -8.90 9.29
C VAL A 451 -24.73 -9.05 8.55
N ALA A 452 -25.48 -10.09 8.91
CA ALA A 452 -26.86 -10.27 8.50
C ALA A 452 -27.73 -9.42 9.43
N VAL A 453 -28.34 -8.37 8.88
CA VAL A 453 -29.19 -7.45 9.65
C VAL A 453 -30.63 -7.59 9.16
N PRO A 454 -31.59 -8.02 10.02
CA PRO A 454 -32.99 -8.02 9.67
C PRO A 454 -33.52 -6.63 9.34
N ASP A 455 -34.46 -6.55 8.41
CA ASP A 455 -35.05 -5.28 7.94
C ASP A 455 -35.58 -4.41 9.09
N SER A 456 -36.12 -5.04 10.14
CA SER A 456 -36.64 -4.37 11.33
C SER A 456 -35.55 -3.78 12.24
N GLN A 457 -34.30 -4.23 12.11
CA GLN A 457 -33.20 -3.92 13.03
C GLN A 457 -32.21 -2.87 12.50
N VAL A 458 -32.27 -2.52 11.21
CA VAL A 458 -31.45 -1.45 10.63
C VAL A 458 -31.69 -0.10 11.34
N ALA A 459 -32.94 0.16 11.74
CA ALA A 459 -33.33 1.37 12.46
C ALA A 459 -32.67 1.50 13.85
N GLU A 460 -32.30 0.39 14.48
CA GLU A 460 -31.65 0.40 15.80
C GLU A 460 -30.18 0.84 15.70
N PHE A 461 -29.46 0.45 14.64
CA PHE A 461 -28.12 0.95 14.35
C PHE A 461 -28.13 2.45 14.03
N VAL A 462 -29.12 2.93 13.28
CA VAL A 462 -29.32 4.38 13.03
C VAL A 462 -29.47 5.15 14.34
N LYS A 463 -30.23 4.62 15.31
CA LYS A 463 -30.37 5.24 16.63
C LYS A 463 -29.05 5.28 17.40
N LYS A 464 -28.31 4.17 17.45
CA LYS A 464 -27.03 4.07 18.17
C LYS A 464 -25.97 5.05 17.64
N PHE A 465 -25.85 5.21 16.32
CA PHE A 465 -24.91 6.16 15.70
C PHE A 465 -25.34 7.63 15.85
N ARG A 466 -26.65 7.91 15.91
CA ARG A 466 -27.16 9.26 16.19
C ARG A 466 -26.89 9.70 17.63
N GLU A 467 -27.05 8.81 18.61
CA GLU A 467 -26.73 9.10 20.02
C GLU A 467 -25.23 9.38 20.22
N TYR A 468 -24.34 8.69 19.49
CA TYR A 468 -22.91 8.99 19.49
C TYR A 468 -22.57 10.39 18.96
N GLN A 469 -23.37 10.89 18.00
CA GLN A 469 -23.18 12.20 17.41
C GLN A 469 -23.51 13.33 18.41
N THR A 470 -24.57 13.18 19.21
CA THR A 470 -25.17 14.30 19.94
C THR A 470 -25.05 14.23 21.46
N ASP A 471 -24.89 13.04 22.06
CA ASP A 471 -25.07 12.84 23.50
C ASP A 471 -23.78 12.45 24.22
N ASP A 472 -23.53 13.09 25.37
CA ASP A 472 -22.48 12.70 26.32
C ASP A 472 -23.08 11.98 27.54
N THR A 473 -22.32 11.05 28.11
CA THR A 473 -22.59 10.42 29.42
C THR A 473 -22.33 11.40 30.56
N ALA A 474 -22.85 11.14 31.76
CA ALA A 474 -22.71 12.01 32.93
C ALA A 474 -21.25 12.32 33.36
N LYS A 475 -20.26 11.55 32.86
CA LYS A 475 -18.82 11.76 33.09
C LYS A 475 -18.12 12.50 31.93
N GLY A 476 -18.87 13.00 30.95
CA GLY A 476 -18.35 13.77 29.82
C GLY A 476 -17.73 12.95 28.67
N LYS A 477 -18.02 11.64 28.58
CA LYS A 477 -17.63 10.78 27.44
C LYS A 477 -18.82 10.53 26.50
N PRO A 478 -18.68 10.45 25.16
CA PRO A 478 -19.80 10.24 24.24
C PRO A 478 -20.55 8.91 24.46
N LYS A 479 -21.87 8.88 24.25
CA LYS A 479 -22.68 7.64 24.28
C LYS A 479 -22.37 6.75 23.07
N ASN A 480 -22.48 5.42 23.22
CA ASN A 480 -22.19 4.42 22.17
C ASN A 480 -20.81 4.53 21.50
N GLU A 481 -19.88 5.28 22.11
CA GLU A 481 -18.53 5.56 21.62
C GLU A 481 -17.76 4.31 21.18
N PRO A 482 -17.77 3.18 21.91
CA PRO A 482 -17.05 1.97 21.48
C PRO A 482 -17.53 1.37 20.15
N LEU A 483 -18.83 1.45 19.84
CA LEU A 483 -19.40 0.90 18.59
C LEU A 483 -19.14 1.84 17.41
N ALA A 484 -19.34 3.15 17.62
CA ALA A 484 -19.20 4.15 16.56
C ALA A 484 -17.73 4.48 16.26
N ALA A 485 -16.87 4.62 17.28
CA ALA A 485 -15.44 4.86 17.08
C ALA A 485 -14.71 3.62 16.52
N GLY A 486 -15.22 2.42 16.82
CA GLY A 486 -14.72 1.17 16.26
C GLY A 486 -15.18 0.89 14.82
N THR A 487 -16.18 1.60 14.27
CA THR A 487 -16.68 1.38 12.89
C THR A 487 -16.12 2.46 11.96
N ALA A 488 -15.38 2.09 10.92
CA ALA A 488 -14.76 2.99 9.94
C ALA A 488 -15.58 3.22 8.67
N SER A 489 -16.36 2.22 8.24
CA SER A 489 -17.23 2.28 7.05
C SER A 489 -18.29 1.17 7.11
N ILE A 490 -19.38 1.35 6.37
CA ILE A 490 -20.44 0.35 6.22
C ILE A 490 -20.74 0.19 4.71
N GLY A 491 -20.75 -1.03 4.19
CA GLY A 491 -20.91 -1.34 2.75
C GLY A 491 -21.84 -2.53 2.48
N SER A 492 -22.11 -2.84 1.21
CA SER A 492 -22.97 -3.97 0.78
C SER A 492 -22.14 -5.17 0.29
N GLY A 493 -22.45 -6.39 0.73
CA GLY A 493 -21.70 -7.60 0.37
C GLY A 493 -21.95 -8.11 -1.07
N ASP A 494 -20.95 -8.76 -1.67
CA ASP A 494 -20.97 -9.48 -2.97
C ASP A 494 -20.35 -10.90 -2.85
N LEU A 495 -20.47 -11.76 -3.87
CA LEU A 495 -19.98 -13.16 -3.93
C LEU A 495 -18.47 -13.27 -3.61
N ALA A 496 -17.68 -12.25 -3.97
CA ALA A 496 -16.27 -12.15 -3.61
C ALA A 496 -16.01 -11.85 -2.11
N ASP A 497 -16.98 -11.29 -1.39
CA ASP A 497 -16.91 -11.08 0.06
C ASP A 497 -17.16 -12.37 0.85
N TYR A 498 -17.71 -13.40 0.19
CA TYR A 498 -17.84 -14.75 0.73
C TYR A 498 -16.57 -15.59 0.52
N TRP A 499 -15.58 -15.12 -0.27
CA TRP A 499 -14.28 -15.80 -0.44
C TRP A 499 -13.41 -15.64 0.81
N THR A 500 -13.10 -16.74 1.48
CA THR A 500 -12.39 -16.71 2.78
C THR A 500 -10.93 -17.18 2.74
N GLU A 501 -10.37 -17.51 1.56
CA GLU A 501 -9.01 -18.03 1.45
C GLU A 501 -7.93 -16.96 1.74
N VAL A 502 -7.19 -17.13 2.83
CA VAL A 502 -6.20 -16.14 3.30
C VAL A 502 -4.93 -16.21 2.45
N GLY A 503 -4.60 -15.12 1.75
CA GLY A 503 -3.32 -14.98 1.04
C GLY A 503 -3.26 -15.59 -0.35
N GLU A 504 -4.40 -16.04 -0.89
CA GLU A 504 -4.57 -16.38 -2.30
C GLU A 504 -5.45 -15.32 -2.97
N SER A 505 -5.11 -14.96 -4.21
CA SER A 505 -5.96 -14.09 -5.03
C SER A 505 -7.23 -14.84 -5.41
N LEU A 506 -8.32 -14.11 -5.62
CA LEU A 506 -9.51 -14.65 -6.25
C LEU A 506 -9.08 -15.31 -7.59
N PRO A 507 -9.57 -16.52 -7.92
CA PRO A 507 -9.19 -17.21 -9.13
C PRO A 507 -9.54 -16.42 -10.40
N ALA A 508 -8.86 -16.71 -11.50
CA ALA A 508 -9.26 -16.15 -12.80
C ALA A 508 -10.67 -16.65 -13.18
N GLY A 509 -11.41 -15.85 -13.97
CA GLY A 509 -12.82 -16.13 -14.31
C GLY A 509 -13.03 -17.52 -14.92
N ASP A 510 -12.07 -17.97 -15.73
CA ASP A 510 -12.06 -19.24 -16.48
C ASP A 510 -11.35 -20.39 -15.75
N GLU A 511 -10.69 -20.15 -14.62
CA GLU A 511 -9.94 -21.18 -13.90
C GLU A 511 -10.91 -22.15 -13.21
N THR A 512 -10.85 -23.44 -13.59
CA THR A 512 -11.65 -24.50 -12.95
C THR A 512 -10.84 -25.24 -11.89
N PHE A 513 -11.41 -25.37 -10.69
CA PHE A 513 -10.86 -26.17 -9.60
C PHE A 513 -12.01 -26.57 -8.66
N TRP A 514 -11.73 -27.42 -7.67
CA TRP A 514 -12.72 -27.80 -6.66
C TRP A 514 -12.95 -26.67 -5.67
N TRP A 515 -14.22 -26.32 -5.42
CA TRP A 515 -14.67 -25.31 -4.46
C TRP A 515 -15.31 -25.99 -3.26
N GLU A 516 -15.02 -25.49 -2.07
CA GLU A 516 -15.82 -25.72 -0.86
C GLU A 516 -16.93 -24.67 -0.83
N VAL A 517 -18.18 -25.11 -1.02
CA VAL A 517 -19.36 -24.24 -1.03
C VAL A 517 -20.11 -24.45 0.28
N TRP A 518 -20.02 -23.48 1.18
CA TRP A 518 -20.68 -23.54 2.49
C TRP A 518 -22.06 -22.90 2.39
N LEU A 519 -23.10 -23.65 2.73
CA LEU A 519 -24.49 -23.25 2.62
C LEU A 519 -25.15 -23.12 4.01
N ASP A 520 -26.03 -22.15 4.19
CA ASP A 520 -26.80 -21.84 5.41
C ASP A 520 -28.14 -22.60 5.41
N GLU A 521 -28.33 -23.51 6.37
CA GLU A 521 -29.58 -24.30 6.48
C GLU A 521 -30.74 -23.53 7.13
N ASP A 522 -30.44 -22.53 7.96
CA ASP A 522 -31.42 -21.74 8.71
C ASP A 522 -31.98 -20.55 7.92
N ALA A 523 -31.43 -20.29 6.74
CA ALA A 523 -31.92 -19.25 5.84
C ALA A 523 -33.30 -19.58 5.19
N ARG A 524 -34.00 -20.62 5.64
CA ARG A 524 -35.32 -21.06 5.16
C ARG A 524 -36.46 -20.28 5.83
N ASP A 525 -37.40 -19.78 5.04
CA ASP A 525 -38.59 -19.08 5.54
C ASP A 525 -39.59 -20.02 6.25
N GLU A 526 -40.46 -19.46 7.09
CA GLU A 526 -41.56 -20.20 7.74
C GLU A 526 -42.50 -20.88 6.73
N VAL A 527 -42.60 -20.34 5.51
CA VAL A 527 -43.38 -20.90 4.38
C VAL A 527 -42.62 -22.04 3.66
N GLU A 528 -41.29 -21.97 3.59
CA GLU A 528 -40.43 -22.98 2.93
C GLU A 528 -40.13 -24.16 3.85
N LYS A 529 -40.27 -24.02 5.17
CA LYS A 529 -40.28 -25.14 6.13
C LYS A 529 -41.41 -26.13 5.88
N GLU A 530 -42.44 -25.75 5.11
CA GLU A 530 -43.51 -26.65 4.62
C GLU A 530 -43.17 -27.33 3.27
N SER A 531 -42.12 -26.87 2.56
CA SER A 531 -41.64 -27.51 1.34
C SER A 531 -40.78 -28.74 1.65
N ALA A 532 -40.87 -29.78 0.82
CA ALA A 532 -40.18 -31.05 1.06
C ALA A 532 -38.70 -31.06 0.60
N GLU A 533 -38.22 -30.05 -0.14
CA GLU A 533 -36.87 -30.02 -0.75
C GLU A 533 -35.87 -29.28 0.18
N GLY A 534 -34.75 -29.92 0.50
CA GLY A 534 -33.68 -29.33 1.34
C GLY A 534 -32.79 -28.33 0.58
N VAL A 535 -32.06 -27.46 1.29
CA VAL A 535 -31.11 -26.49 0.69
C VAL A 535 -30.00 -27.20 -0.10
N GLU A 536 -29.51 -28.35 0.39
CA GLU A 536 -28.56 -29.19 -0.34
C GLU A 536 -29.18 -29.75 -1.64
N GLU A 537 -30.40 -30.28 -1.58
CA GLU A 537 -31.10 -30.86 -2.73
C GLU A 537 -31.35 -29.82 -3.83
N TRP A 538 -31.77 -28.62 -3.43
CA TRP A 538 -31.89 -27.46 -4.31
C TRP A 538 -30.55 -27.15 -5.00
N PHE A 539 -29.47 -27.03 -4.23
CA PHE A 539 -28.14 -26.69 -4.74
C PHE A 539 -27.67 -27.74 -5.75
N ARG A 540 -27.84 -29.03 -5.44
CA ARG A 540 -27.50 -30.15 -6.34
C ARG A 540 -28.28 -30.12 -7.64
N ARG A 541 -29.58 -29.85 -7.58
CA ARG A 541 -30.44 -29.74 -8.76
C ARG A 541 -30.01 -28.59 -9.67
N VAL A 542 -29.78 -27.40 -9.11
CA VAL A 542 -29.38 -26.21 -9.90
C VAL A 542 -28.00 -26.41 -10.52
N ALA A 543 -27.03 -26.93 -9.75
CA ALA A 543 -25.67 -27.20 -10.24
C ALA A 543 -25.66 -28.19 -11.42
N LYS A 544 -26.47 -29.26 -11.34
CA LYS A 544 -26.63 -30.23 -12.43
C LYS A 544 -27.18 -29.59 -13.71
N THR A 545 -28.05 -28.59 -13.58
CA THR A 545 -28.61 -27.85 -14.71
C THR A 545 -27.57 -26.97 -15.40
N GLN A 546 -26.53 -26.55 -14.67
CA GLN A 546 -25.41 -25.74 -15.17
C GLN A 546 -24.16 -26.55 -15.52
N SER A 547 -24.25 -27.88 -15.52
CA SER A 547 -23.11 -28.79 -15.76
C SER A 547 -21.92 -28.55 -14.81
N ILE A 548 -22.20 -28.13 -13.58
CA ILE A 548 -21.20 -28.05 -12.51
C ILE A 548 -21.05 -29.46 -11.92
N LEU A 549 -19.81 -29.95 -11.87
CA LEU A 549 -19.51 -31.26 -11.30
C LEU A 549 -19.58 -31.14 -9.77
N LEU A 550 -20.39 -31.97 -9.13
CA LEU A 550 -20.51 -32.01 -7.67
C LEU A 550 -19.92 -33.30 -7.12
N SER A 551 -19.36 -33.24 -5.92
CA SER A 551 -19.08 -34.43 -5.14
C SER A 551 -20.38 -35.04 -4.64
N ASP A 552 -20.48 -36.36 -4.59
CA ASP A 552 -21.64 -37.07 -4.02
C ASP A 552 -21.74 -36.90 -2.49
N ARG A 553 -20.70 -36.37 -1.84
CA ARG A 553 -20.64 -36.10 -0.41
C ARG A 553 -21.14 -34.69 -0.09
N ALA A 554 -21.79 -34.53 1.05
CA ALA A 554 -22.04 -33.26 1.71
C ALA A 554 -21.84 -33.44 3.21
N VAL A 555 -21.32 -32.40 3.86
CA VAL A 555 -21.12 -32.40 5.31
C VAL A 555 -22.17 -31.50 5.93
N SER A 556 -23.01 -32.08 6.78
CA SER A 556 -24.06 -31.34 7.51
C SER A 556 -23.60 -31.00 8.93
N PHE A 557 -23.78 -29.75 9.31
CA PHE A 557 -23.66 -29.20 10.65
C PHE A 557 -25.06 -28.74 11.11
N PRO A 558 -25.30 -28.47 12.41
CA PRO A 558 -26.62 -28.07 12.90
C PRO A 558 -27.28 -26.89 12.16
N GLU A 559 -26.50 -25.98 11.58
CA GLU A 559 -27.00 -24.79 10.85
C GLU A 559 -26.37 -24.62 9.45
N ARG A 560 -25.53 -25.56 8.99
CA ARG A 560 -24.72 -25.40 7.76
C ARG A 560 -24.61 -26.70 6.99
N VAL A 561 -24.56 -26.64 5.67
CA VAL A 561 -24.20 -27.79 4.83
C VAL A 561 -23.10 -27.41 3.84
N VAL A 562 -22.06 -28.22 3.71
CA VAL A 562 -20.93 -27.95 2.82
C VAL A 562 -20.95 -28.94 1.66
N VAL A 563 -20.85 -28.42 0.43
CA VAL A 563 -20.84 -29.21 -0.81
C VAL A 563 -19.57 -28.90 -1.60
N LEU A 564 -18.88 -29.94 -2.06
CA LEU A 564 -17.72 -29.78 -2.94
C LEU A 564 -18.16 -29.72 -4.40
N ALA A 565 -17.65 -28.74 -5.15
CA ALA A 565 -18.06 -28.50 -6.53
C ALA A 565 -16.90 -28.10 -7.43
N PHE A 566 -16.72 -28.77 -8.58
CA PHE A 566 -15.72 -28.41 -9.58
C PHE A 566 -16.33 -27.45 -10.61
N ALA A 567 -15.89 -26.19 -10.56
CA ALA A 567 -16.42 -25.11 -11.39
C ALA A 567 -15.39 -24.00 -11.57
N SER A 568 -15.69 -23.05 -12.45
CA SER A 568 -14.99 -21.77 -12.59
C SER A 568 -15.75 -20.64 -11.86
N LEU A 569 -15.06 -19.53 -11.59
CA LEU A 569 -15.70 -18.36 -10.96
C LEU A 569 -16.83 -17.77 -11.82
N ASP A 570 -16.68 -17.82 -13.14
CA ASP A 570 -17.73 -17.35 -14.05
C ASP A 570 -18.98 -18.26 -14.02
N GLN A 571 -18.81 -19.57 -13.78
CA GLN A 571 -19.94 -20.46 -13.55
C GLN A 571 -20.66 -20.14 -12.23
N TRP A 572 -19.93 -19.80 -11.15
CA TRP A 572 -20.55 -19.39 -9.89
C TRP A 572 -21.32 -18.07 -9.98
N ARG A 573 -20.79 -17.10 -10.73
CA ARG A 573 -21.48 -15.82 -10.99
C ARG A 573 -22.79 -16.00 -11.76
N ALA A 574 -22.90 -17.07 -12.55
CA ALA A 574 -24.10 -17.42 -13.27
C ALA A 574 -25.07 -18.31 -12.46
N PHE A 575 -24.74 -18.70 -11.22
CA PHE A 575 -25.52 -19.64 -10.41
C PHE A 575 -26.75 -18.95 -9.77
N PRO A 576 -27.99 -19.33 -10.14
CA PRO A 576 -29.20 -18.65 -9.68
C PRO A 576 -29.45 -18.86 -8.18
N GLY A 577 -29.65 -17.76 -7.43
CA GLY A 577 -30.07 -17.79 -6.02
C GLY A 577 -28.99 -18.25 -5.04
N LEU A 578 -27.75 -18.39 -5.48
CA LEU A 578 -26.64 -18.87 -4.66
C LEU A 578 -26.40 -17.99 -3.43
N LEU A 579 -26.37 -16.66 -3.60
CA LEU A 579 -26.06 -15.71 -2.52
C LEU A 579 -27.03 -15.79 -1.33
N ARG A 580 -28.27 -16.24 -1.56
CA ARG A 580 -29.27 -16.44 -0.50
C ARG A 580 -28.85 -17.52 0.48
N HIS A 581 -28.28 -18.61 -0.02
CA HIS A 581 -27.91 -19.78 0.76
C HIS A 581 -26.42 -19.85 1.04
N LEU A 582 -25.58 -19.03 0.39
CA LEU A 582 -24.13 -19.07 0.54
C LEU A 582 -23.70 -18.43 1.87
N ALA A 583 -23.00 -19.20 2.70
CA ALA A 583 -22.32 -18.73 3.89
C ALA A 583 -20.86 -18.39 3.62
N GLU A 584 -20.14 -19.23 2.86
CA GLU A 584 -18.73 -19.05 2.51
C GLU A 584 -18.35 -19.76 1.20
N PHE A 585 -17.30 -19.24 0.53
CA PHE A 585 -16.57 -19.90 -0.54
C PHE A 585 -15.11 -20.08 -0.18
N ARG A 586 -14.58 -21.28 -0.42
CA ARG A 586 -13.14 -21.56 -0.32
C ARG A 586 -12.68 -22.34 -1.54
N ARG A 587 -11.37 -22.25 -1.84
CA ARG A 587 -10.74 -23.30 -2.65
C ARG A 587 -10.90 -24.58 -1.84
N ALA A 588 -11.47 -25.62 -2.44
CA ALA A 588 -11.54 -26.90 -1.75
C ALA A 588 -10.12 -27.27 -1.36
N ASN A 589 -9.91 -27.45 -0.07
CA ASN A 589 -8.72 -28.15 0.38
C ASN A 589 -8.91 -29.57 -0.12
N LEU A 590 -8.34 -29.85 -1.29
CA LEU A 590 -8.17 -31.23 -1.72
C LEU A 590 -7.27 -31.87 -0.68
N VAL A 591 -7.93 -32.66 0.14
CA VAL A 591 -7.32 -33.32 1.27
C VAL A 591 -6.31 -34.32 0.75
N ALA A 592 -5.15 -34.40 1.40
CA ALA A 592 -4.06 -35.25 0.95
C ALA A 592 -4.51 -36.71 0.81
N SER A 593 -5.48 -37.13 1.64
CA SER A 593 -6.12 -38.45 1.63
C SER A 593 -6.69 -38.86 0.26
N GLU A 594 -7.18 -37.92 -0.55
CA GLU A 594 -7.70 -38.21 -1.90
C GLU A 594 -6.61 -38.74 -2.84
N PHE A 595 -5.34 -38.37 -2.60
CA PHE A 595 -4.21 -38.83 -3.40
C PHE A 595 -3.50 -40.04 -2.79
N THR A 596 -3.37 -40.10 -1.46
CA THR A 596 -2.71 -41.21 -0.76
C THR A 596 -3.53 -42.50 -0.80
N ARG A 597 -4.88 -42.40 -0.79
CA ARG A 597 -5.78 -43.58 -0.91
C ARG A 597 -5.81 -44.18 -2.31
N LEU A 598 -5.29 -43.50 -3.32
CA LEU A 598 -5.23 -44.04 -4.68
C LEU A 598 -4.32 -45.26 -4.72
N VAL A 599 -4.68 -46.22 -5.56
CA VAL A 599 -3.80 -47.35 -5.86
C VAL A 599 -2.48 -46.85 -6.47
N PRO A 600 -1.37 -47.59 -6.31
CA PRO A 600 -0.04 -47.05 -6.61
C PRO A 600 0.15 -46.72 -8.10
N SER A 601 -0.54 -47.44 -8.99
CA SER A 601 -0.57 -47.15 -10.42
C SER A 601 -1.20 -45.78 -10.71
N SER A 602 -2.31 -45.45 -10.05
CA SER A 602 -3.00 -44.17 -10.22
C SER A 602 -2.19 -43.02 -9.62
N GLN A 603 -1.52 -43.23 -8.47
CA GLN A 603 -0.54 -42.26 -7.98
C GLN A 603 0.57 -42.02 -9.01
N GLY A 604 1.04 -43.09 -9.67
CA GLY A 604 2.00 -43.03 -10.77
C GLY A 604 1.54 -42.15 -11.93
N GLU A 605 0.30 -42.29 -12.38
CA GLU A 605 -0.28 -41.46 -13.46
C GLU A 605 -0.25 -39.96 -13.12
N PHE A 606 -0.68 -39.59 -11.89
CA PHE A 606 -0.62 -38.19 -11.43
C PHE A 606 0.82 -37.67 -11.32
N VAL A 607 1.76 -38.52 -10.89
CA VAL A 607 3.17 -38.18 -10.79
C VAL A 607 3.79 -37.98 -12.18
N GLU A 608 3.48 -38.84 -13.15
CA GLU A 608 3.95 -38.73 -14.53
C GLU A 608 3.41 -37.46 -15.21
N ASP A 609 2.11 -37.17 -15.07
CA ASP A 609 1.52 -35.92 -15.56
C ASP A 609 2.23 -34.69 -14.97
N LEU A 610 2.47 -34.67 -13.65
CA LEU A 610 3.19 -33.56 -13.03
C LEU A 610 4.63 -33.44 -13.56
N LEU A 611 5.33 -34.55 -13.80
CA LEU A 611 6.68 -34.55 -14.36
C LEU A 611 6.73 -33.89 -15.75
N GLU A 612 5.74 -34.15 -16.61
CA GLU A 612 5.65 -33.53 -17.93
C GLU A 612 5.43 -32.01 -17.85
N ARG A 613 4.77 -31.55 -16.77
CA ARG A 613 4.47 -30.14 -16.52
C ARG A 613 5.58 -29.39 -15.77
N VAL A 614 6.57 -30.10 -15.21
CA VAL A 614 7.65 -29.52 -14.41
C VAL A 614 8.94 -29.33 -15.21
N ARG A 615 9.41 -28.09 -15.27
CA ARG A 615 10.77 -27.76 -15.71
C ARG A 615 11.72 -27.68 -14.52
N PHE A 616 12.68 -28.59 -14.46
CA PHE A 616 13.70 -28.65 -13.41
C PHE A 616 14.75 -27.53 -13.51
N ALA A 617 15.34 -27.17 -12.38
CA ALA A 617 16.40 -26.18 -12.29
C ALA A 617 17.75 -26.71 -12.79
N ASP A 618 18.59 -25.80 -13.30
CA ASP A 618 19.93 -26.11 -13.81
C ASP A 618 20.85 -26.67 -12.71
N ALA A 619 21.87 -27.45 -13.09
CA ALA A 619 22.76 -28.13 -12.14
C ALA A 619 23.54 -27.19 -11.19
N GLN A 620 23.71 -25.92 -11.57
CA GLN A 620 24.36 -24.88 -10.77
C GLN A 620 23.38 -24.04 -9.92
N ALA A 621 22.08 -24.31 -10.02
CA ALA A 621 21.09 -23.65 -9.18
C ALA A 621 21.36 -23.94 -7.70
N PRO A 622 20.96 -23.03 -6.79
CA PRO A 622 21.07 -23.25 -5.36
C PRO A 622 20.36 -24.55 -4.94
N THR A 623 20.85 -25.15 -3.86
CA THR A 623 20.28 -26.39 -3.31
C THR A 623 19.68 -26.17 -1.93
N VAL A 624 18.61 -26.91 -1.64
CA VAL A 624 18.28 -27.25 -0.26
C VAL A 624 19.05 -28.51 0.08
N CYS A 625 19.97 -28.41 1.04
CA CYS A 625 20.73 -29.54 1.57
C CYS A 625 20.03 -30.07 2.82
N LEU A 626 19.39 -31.24 2.69
CA LEU A 626 18.68 -31.91 3.78
C LEU A 626 19.68 -32.66 4.67
N LEU A 627 19.66 -32.34 5.97
CA LEU A 627 20.37 -33.09 7.00
C LEU A 627 19.32 -33.92 7.76
N ASP A 628 19.09 -35.14 7.30
CA ASP A 628 17.93 -35.95 7.74
C ASP A 628 18.25 -37.46 7.77
N THR A 629 17.22 -38.31 7.69
CA THR A 629 17.29 -39.79 7.71
C THR A 629 17.78 -40.41 6.39
N GLY A 630 18.11 -39.60 5.40
CA GLY A 630 18.46 -40.02 4.04
C GLY A 630 17.37 -39.64 3.05
N VAL A 631 17.62 -39.83 1.75
CA VAL A 631 16.60 -39.55 0.72
C VAL A 631 16.58 -40.67 -0.29
N SER A 632 15.39 -41.22 -0.53
CA SER A 632 15.17 -42.22 -1.58
C SER A 632 15.14 -41.57 -2.96
N ARG A 633 16.33 -41.37 -3.52
CA ARG A 633 16.52 -40.80 -4.86
C ARG A 633 15.74 -41.54 -5.97
N GLY A 634 15.41 -42.82 -5.77
CA GLY A 634 14.64 -43.62 -6.72
C GLY A 634 13.24 -43.07 -7.02
N HIS A 635 12.70 -42.20 -6.17
CA HIS A 635 11.39 -41.58 -6.38
C HIS A 635 11.36 -40.74 -7.68
N PRO A 636 10.38 -40.93 -8.59
CA PRO A 636 10.33 -40.24 -9.90
C PRO A 636 10.36 -38.71 -9.80
N LEU A 637 9.65 -38.12 -8.84
CA LEU A 637 9.66 -36.66 -8.62
C LEU A 637 10.99 -36.12 -8.06
N LEU A 638 11.84 -36.95 -7.46
CA LEU A 638 13.09 -36.52 -6.81
C LEU A 638 14.32 -36.77 -7.68
N ALA A 639 14.33 -37.86 -8.44
CA ALA A 639 15.47 -38.29 -9.25
C ALA A 639 16.02 -37.20 -10.21
N PRO A 640 15.20 -36.36 -10.88
CA PRO A 640 15.70 -35.31 -11.77
C PRO A 640 16.28 -34.11 -11.02
N ALA A 641 15.91 -33.90 -9.75
CA ALA A 641 16.36 -32.78 -8.92
C ALA A 641 17.54 -33.13 -8.00
N LEU A 642 17.69 -34.40 -7.63
CA LEU A 642 18.75 -34.92 -6.75
C LEU A 642 19.75 -35.79 -7.52
N ALA A 643 20.95 -35.26 -7.77
CA ALA A 643 21.99 -36.02 -8.46
C ALA A 643 22.56 -37.12 -7.54
N SER A 644 23.08 -38.22 -8.11
CA SER A 644 23.63 -39.35 -7.33
C SER A 644 24.76 -38.91 -6.39
N GLY A 645 25.66 -38.04 -6.86
CA GLY A 645 26.74 -37.48 -6.03
C GLY A 645 26.30 -36.42 -5.02
N ASP A 646 25.04 -35.98 -5.09
CA ASP A 646 24.44 -34.99 -4.19
C ASP A 646 23.60 -35.67 -3.08
N ASN A 647 23.49 -37.01 -3.09
CA ASN A 647 22.85 -37.83 -2.06
C ASN A 647 23.92 -38.63 -1.31
N GLN A 648 24.20 -38.26 -0.07
CA GLN A 648 25.34 -38.75 0.72
C GLN A 648 24.89 -39.24 2.10
N ALA A 649 25.75 -39.97 2.80
CA ALA A 649 25.58 -40.31 4.21
C ALA A 649 26.81 -39.87 4.99
N TYR A 650 26.64 -39.37 6.21
CA TYR A 650 27.75 -38.90 7.05
C TYR A 650 28.75 -40.03 7.30
N VAL A 651 28.26 -41.15 7.85
CA VAL A 651 29.03 -42.39 8.01
C VAL A 651 29.07 -43.12 6.67
N SER A 652 30.28 -43.48 6.21
CA SER A 652 30.50 -44.10 4.90
C SER A 652 29.91 -45.51 4.77
N SER A 653 29.70 -46.22 5.88
CA SER A 653 29.07 -47.55 5.89
C SER A 653 27.54 -47.49 5.77
N TRP A 654 26.91 -46.33 5.98
CA TRP A 654 25.47 -46.17 5.85
C TRP A 654 25.07 -46.05 4.38
N ARG A 655 23.90 -46.62 4.04
CA ARG A 655 23.24 -46.35 2.77
C ARG A 655 22.70 -44.91 2.77
N THR A 656 22.62 -44.31 1.59
CA THR A 656 22.08 -42.95 1.41
C THR A 656 20.57 -42.94 1.24
N SER A 657 19.97 -44.11 1.03
CA SER A 657 18.52 -44.30 1.04
C SER A 657 17.94 -43.91 2.39
N ASP A 658 16.69 -43.48 2.33
CA ASP A 658 15.91 -43.19 3.51
C ASP A 658 15.41 -44.50 4.12
N ASP A 659 15.70 -44.70 5.41
CA ASP A 659 15.28 -45.91 6.12
C ASP A 659 13.96 -45.69 6.90
N THR A 660 13.54 -44.44 7.10
CA THR A 660 12.36 -44.09 7.91
C THR A 660 11.26 -43.37 7.12
N GLY A 661 11.56 -42.85 5.93
CA GLY A 661 10.63 -42.11 5.06
C GLY A 661 10.65 -40.58 5.25
N HIS A 662 11.06 -40.12 6.44
CA HIS A 662 11.02 -38.70 6.83
C HIS A 662 11.86 -37.80 5.90
N GLY A 663 13.10 -38.17 5.59
CA GLY A 663 13.95 -37.34 4.72
C GLY A 663 13.43 -37.26 3.28
N THR A 664 12.76 -38.30 2.79
CA THR A 664 12.10 -38.33 1.48
C THR A 664 10.86 -37.43 1.47
N GLU A 665 10.06 -37.45 2.53
CA GLU A 665 8.95 -36.52 2.74
C GLU A 665 9.44 -35.06 2.77
N MET A 666 10.51 -34.79 3.51
CA MET A 666 11.14 -33.46 3.54
C MET A 666 11.66 -33.03 2.16
N ALA A 667 12.19 -33.95 1.37
CA ALA A 667 12.63 -33.67 0.01
C ALA A 667 11.48 -33.24 -0.92
N GLY A 668 10.33 -33.89 -0.83
CA GLY A 668 9.14 -33.51 -1.58
C GLY A 668 8.67 -32.09 -1.22
N VAL A 669 8.54 -31.78 0.07
CA VAL A 669 8.11 -30.45 0.54
C VAL A 669 9.17 -29.39 0.21
N ALA A 670 10.45 -29.67 0.39
CA ALA A 670 11.53 -28.74 0.10
C ALA A 670 11.61 -28.39 -1.40
N LEU A 671 11.22 -29.31 -2.28
CA LEU A 671 11.25 -29.09 -3.73
C LEU A 671 9.95 -28.46 -4.23
N TYR A 672 8.81 -29.09 -3.94
CA TYR A 672 7.52 -28.74 -4.50
C TYR A 672 6.69 -27.87 -3.56
N GLY A 673 6.86 -27.99 -2.25
CA GLY A 673 5.87 -27.58 -1.25
C GLY A 673 4.74 -28.61 -1.21
N ASP A 674 3.55 -28.19 -0.78
CA ASP A 674 2.36 -29.06 -0.83
C ASP A 674 2.07 -29.52 -2.28
N LEU A 675 2.06 -30.84 -2.48
CA LEU A 675 1.81 -31.48 -3.77
C LEU A 675 0.33 -31.52 -4.14
N ALA A 676 -0.60 -31.51 -3.18
CA ALA A 676 -2.03 -31.67 -3.46
C ALA A 676 -2.51 -30.64 -4.48
N LYS A 677 -2.13 -29.37 -4.26
CA LYS A 677 -2.44 -28.25 -5.17
C LYS A 677 -1.85 -28.37 -6.58
N LYS A 678 -0.78 -29.16 -6.76
CA LYS A 678 -0.08 -29.30 -8.07
C LYS A 678 -0.54 -30.52 -8.86
N LEU A 679 -0.88 -31.59 -8.16
CA LEU A 679 -1.49 -32.77 -8.76
C LEU A 679 -2.91 -32.47 -9.20
N ALA A 680 -3.63 -31.63 -8.46
CA ALA A 680 -4.98 -31.18 -8.78
C ALA A 680 -5.10 -30.11 -9.89
N SER A 681 -3.98 -29.67 -10.48
CA SER A 681 -3.95 -28.56 -11.44
C SER A 681 -3.17 -28.95 -12.69
N ASP A 682 -3.60 -28.46 -13.84
CA ASP A 682 -2.96 -28.61 -15.15
C ASP A 682 -1.83 -27.60 -15.41
N ARG A 683 -1.50 -26.75 -14.42
CA ARG A 683 -0.50 -25.69 -14.56
C ARG A 683 0.91 -26.25 -14.79
N ARG A 684 1.70 -25.55 -15.63
CA ARG A 684 3.15 -25.81 -15.78
C ARG A 684 3.97 -25.10 -14.71
N TYR A 685 4.96 -25.79 -14.15
CA TYR A 685 5.80 -25.29 -13.07
C TYR A 685 7.27 -25.22 -13.47
N ARG A 686 7.99 -24.21 -12.98
CA ARG A 686 9.46 -24.10 -13.11
C ARG A 686 10.10 -24.09 -11.74
N LEU A 687 10.87 -25.12 -11.43
CA LEU A 687 11.67 -25.19 -10.21
C LEU A 687 12.89 -24.28 -10.35
N ARG A 688 13.27 -23.62 -9.25
CA ARG A 688 14.36 -22.61 -9.22
C ARG A 688 15.59 -23.09 -8.47
N HIS A 689 15.47 -24.21 -7.77
CA HIS A 689 16.48 -24.80 -6.91
C HIS A 689 16.44 -26.32 -7.06
N ARG A 690 17.47 -26.96 -6.51
CA ARG A 690 17.66 -28.41 -6.53
C ARG A 690 17.77 -28.96 -5.11
N LEU A 691 17.97 -30.26 -4.99
CA LEU A 691 18.18 -30.93 -3.71
C LEU A 691 19.62 -31.43 -3.57
N GLU A 692 20.10 -31.39 -2.34
CA GLU A 692 21.23 -32.15 -1.81
C GLU A 692 20.75 -32.85 -0.53
N ALA A 693 21.34 -34.00 -0.19
CA ALA A 693 20.98 -34.73 1.02
C ALA A 693 22.22 -35.32 1.65
N VAL A 694 22.32 -35.21 2.97
CA VAL A 694 23.31 -35.90 3.78
C VAL A 694 22.58 -36.59 4.92
N LYS A 695 22.58 -37.93 4.91
CA LYS A 695 22.05 -38.73 6.00
C LYS A 695 22.90 -38.53 7.26
N VAL A 696 22.31 -37.94 8.29
CA VAL A 696 22.95 -37.65 9.58
C VAL A 696 22.40 -38.51 10.72
N LEU A 697 21.31 -39.22 10.50
CA LEU A 697 20.73 -40.16 11.46
C LEU A 697 21.07 -41.61 11.10
N PRO A 698 21.33 -42.47 12.10
CA PRO A 698 21.63 -43.87 11.86
C PRO A 698 20.41 -44.61 11.31
N PRO A 699 20.60 -45.73 10.59
CA PRO A 699 19.50 -46.58 10.10
C PRO A 699 18.55 -47.07 11.21
N SER A 700 19.07 -47.25 12.42
CA SER A 700 18.29 -47.62 13.60
C SER A 700 18.82 -46.91 14.85
N GLY A 701 17.92 -46.61 15.78
CA GLY A 701 18.25 -45.89 17.02
C GLY A 701 18.38 -44.38 16.84
N LYS A 702 19.15 -43.73 17.71
CA LYS A 702 19.46 -42.29 17.67
C LYS A 702 20.96 -42.10 17.82
N ASN A 703 21.47 -40.94 17.39
CA ASN A 703 22.84 -40.57 17.73
C ASN A 703 22.95 -40.31 19.23
N GLU A 704 24.15 -40.51 19.77
CA GLU A 704 24.45 -40.13 21.14
C GLU A 704 24.45 -38.59 21.26
N PRO A 705 23.94 -38.02 22.37
CA PRO A 705 23.85 -36.57 22.54
C PRO A 705 25.12 -35.74 22.25
N PRO A 706 26.34 -36.20 22.59
CA PRO A 706 27.57 -35.50 22.24
C PRO A 706 27.87 -35.42 20.74
N ASP A 707 27.33 -36.35 19.95
CA ASP A 707 27.67 -36.51 18.53
C ASP A 707 26.77 -35.71 17.60
N TYR A 708 25.61 -35.24 18.06
CA TYR A 708 24.68 -34.47 17.22
C TYR A 708 25.35 -33.28 16.52
N GLY A 709 26.13 -32.50 17.27
CA GLY A 709 26.78 -31.32 16.72
C GLY A 709 27.92 -31.63 15.74
N PRO A 710 28.90 -32.49 16.08
CA PRO A 710 29.92 -32.94 15.14
C PRO A 710 29.36 -33.59 13.87
N ILE A 711 28.33 -34.43 13.99
CA ILE A 711 27.67 -35.05 12.83
C ILE A 711 26.99 -34.00 11.95
N THR A 712 26.30 -33.03 12.56
CA THR A 712 25.60 -31.96 11.81
C THR A 712 26.59 -31.11 11.03
N VAL A 713 27.62 -30.57 11.69
CA VAL A 713 28.63 -29.71 11.06
C VAL A 713 29.47 -30.51 10.04
N GLY A 714 29.84 -31.74 10.37
CA GLY A 714 30.55 -32.62 9.45
C GLY A 714 29.70 -33.02 8.23
N GLY A 715 28.38 -33.14 8.39
CA GLY A 715 27.44 -33.32 7.29
C GLY A 715 27.39 -32.12 6.35
N MET A 716 27.37 -30.90 6.90
CA MET A 716 27.48 -29.65 6.11
C MET A 716 28.79 -29.60 5.32
N ALA A 717 29.91 -29.83 6.00
CA ALA A 717 31.24 -29.85 5.39
C ALA A 717 31.35 -30.90 4.27
N LYS A 718 30.72 -32.07 4.46
CA LYS A 718 30.71 -33.14 3.45
C LYS A 718 29.98 -32.74 2.16
N ALA A 719 28.87 -32.01 2.27
CA ALA A 719 28.18 -31.44 1.11
C ALA A 719 29.05 -30.38 0.40
N GLU A 720 29.72 -29.52 1.18
CA GLU A 720 30.56 -28.43 0.68
C GLU A 720 31.82 -28.95 -0.04
N LEU A 721 32.56 -29.90 0.55
CA LEU A 721 33.75 -30.51 -0.06
C LEU A 721 33.48 -31.09 -1.44
N ARG A 722 32.27 -31.61 -1.67
CA ARG A 722 31.89 -32.17 -2.97
C ARG A 722 31.72 -31.10 -4.03
N LYS A 723 31.10 -29.97 -3.69
CA LYS A 723 30.84 -28.83 -4.59
C LYS A 723 31.02 -27.50 -3.85
N PRO A 724 32.26 -26.99 -3.72
CA PRO A 724 32.55 -25.85 -2.87
C PRO A 724 31.85 -24.55 -3.31
N SER A 725 31.71 -24.31 -4.61
CA SER A 725 31.13 -23.07 -5.15
C SER A 725 29.60 -23.01 -5.14
N ARG A 726 28.92 -24.10 -4.76
CA ARG A 726 27.47 -24.20 -4.81
C ARG A 726 26.84 -23.52 -3.59
N ARG A 727 25.84 -22.67 -3.84
CA ARG A 727 25.05 -22.02 -2.79
C ARG A 727 24.05 -23.00 -2.19
N ARG A 728 23.99 -23.03 -0.86
CA ARG A 728 23.18 -23.98 -0.10
C ARG A 728 22.32 -23.29 0.95
N VAL A 729 21.13 -23.83 1.13
CA VAL A 729 20.35 -23.69 2.35
C VAL A 729 20.42 -25.03 3.07
N PHE A 730 21.01 -25.07 4.26
CA PHE A 730 21.00 -26.27 5.09
C PHE A 730 19.67 -26.35 5.83
N CYS A 731 18.94 -27.43 5.60
CA CYS A 731 17.64 -27.69 6.21
C CYS A 731 17.78 -28.84 7.18
N MET A 732 17.45 -28.60 8.45
CA MET A 732 17.42 -29.65 9.47
C MET A 732 16.05 -29.64 10.13
N ALA A 733 15.22 -30.58 9.68
CA ALA A 733 13.87 -30.82 10.18
C ALA A 733 13.86 -31.82 11.35
N VAL A 734 15.02 -32.35 11.73
CA VAL A 734 15.16 -33.28 12.84
C VAL A 734 15.61 -32.57 14.12
N THR A 735 15.01 -32.98 15.23
CA THR A 735 15.30 -32.50 16.57
C THR A 735 15.63 -33.68 17.49
N ALA A 736 16.22 -33.39 18.65
CA ALA A 736 16.48 -34.38 19.68
C ALA A 736 16.09 -33.83 21.05
N ASP A 737 15.79 -34.74 21.98
CA ASP A 737 15.47 -34.40 23.35
C ASP A 737 16.63 -33.61 23.98
N GLY A 738 16.36 -32.36 24.34
CA GLY A 738 17.30 -31.44 24.93
C GLY A 738 17.29 -31.45 26.46
N GLY A 739 16.35 -32.17 27.10
CA GLY A 739 15.98 -31.96 28.50
C GLY A 739 15.31 -30.59 28.74
N ASP A 740 14.91 -30.28 29.99
CA ASP A 740 14.25 -29.02 30.43
C ASP A 740 15.14 -27.75 30.28
N LEU A 741 15.76 -27.55 29.11
CA LEU A 741 16.84 -26.59 28.87
C LEU A 741 16.40 -25.48 27.91
N TRP A 742 16.17 -24.30 28.47
CA TRP A 742 15.85 -23.04 27.77
C TRP A 742 17.09 -22.24 27.33
N TRP A 743 18.29 -22.82 27.42
CA TRP A 743 19.56 -22.19 27.03
C TRP A 743 20.23 -22.96 25.87
N PRO A 744 21.17 -22.33 25.14
CA PRO A 744 21.88 -22.97 24.04
C PRO A 744 22.60 -24.25 24.50
N THR A 745 22.28 -25.35 23.83
CA THR A 745 22.98 -26.63 23.92
C THR A 745 24.30 -26.59 23.15
N LEU A 746 25.19 -27.58 23.40
CA LEU A 746 26.41 -27.75 22.60
C LEU A 746 26.10 -27.85 21.10
N TRP A 747 25.03 -28.56 20.76
CA TRP A 747 24.56 -28.71 19.38
C TRP A 747 24.16 -27.37 18.76
N SER A 748 23.31 -26.59 19.44
CA SER A 748 22.91 -25.26 18.96
C SER A 748 24.10 -24.29 18.84
N ALA A 749 25.07 -24.38 19.76
CA ALA A 749 26.27 -23.54 19.71
C ALA A 749 27.21 -23.91 18.55
N GLN A 750 27.35 -25.20 18.23
CA GLN A 750 28.12 -25.62 17.05
C GLN A 750 27.43 -25.21 15.74
N ILE A 751 26.10 -25.24 15.69
CA ILE A 751 25.35 -24.67 14.56
C ILE A 751 25.58 -23.16 14.47
N ASP A 752 25.52 -22.43 15.57
CA ASP A 752 25.80 -20.99 15.58
C ASP A 752 27.22 -20.69 15.10
N GLN A 753 28.20 -21.46 15.55
CA GLN A 753 29.59 -21.34 15.11
C GLN A 753 29.75 -21.62 13.60
N ALA A 754 29.14 -22.69 13.09
CA ALA A 754 29.18 -23.05 11.67
C ALA A 754 28.45 -22.01 10.79
N THR A 755 27.34 -21.46 11.28
CA THR A 755 26.56 -20.41 10.60
C THR A 755 27.34 -19.09 10.55
N ALA A 756 28.00 -18.74 11.66
CA ALA A 756 28.94 -17.63 11.75
C ALA A 756 30.31 -17.94 11.11
N GLY A 757 30.44 -19.04 10.37
CA GLY A 757 31.59 -19.43 9.55
C GLY A 757 32.84 -19.90 10.28
N GLY A 758 32.83 -19.99 11.61
CA GLY A 758 33.90 -20.59 12.39
C GLY A 758 35.32 -20.13 11.99
N GLU A 759 36.27 -21.06 12.01
CA GLU A 759 37.66 -20.81 11.58
C GLU A 759 37.80 -20.73 10.04
N GLU A 760 36.86 -21.32 9.30
CA GLU A 760 36.88 -21.42 7.83
C GLU A 760 36.47 -20.11 7.12
N GLY A 761 35.78 -19.22 7.84
CA GLY A 761 35.31 -17.93 7.33
C GLY A 761 34.03 -17.98 6.50
N GLU A 762 33.54 -19.16 6.08
CA GLU A 762 32.37 -19.30 5.21
C GLU A 762 31.05 -19.29 5.99
N ARG A 763 30.23 -18.26 5.78
CA ARG A 763 28.93 -18.10 6.45
C ARG A 763 27.87 -18.97 5.78
N ARG A 764 27.03 -19.64 6.58
CA ARG A 764 26.02 -20.60 6.10
C ARG A 764 24.61 -20.09 6.38
N LEU A 765 23.63 -20.44 5.55
CA LEU A 765 22.22 -20.27 5.90
C LEU A 765 21.68 -21.62 6.41
N VAL A 766 21.34 -21.67 7.69
CA VAL A 766 20.76 -22.86 8.33
C VAL A 766 19.32 -22.55 8.73
N VAL A 767 18.41 -23.45 8.36
CA VAL A 767 16.99 -23.42 8.71
C VAL A 767 16.69 -24.62 9.62
N LEU A 768 16.13 -24.34 10.80
CA LEU A 768 15.90 -25.33 11.86
C LEU A 768 14.43 -25.41 12.24
N ALA A 769 13.96 -26.61 12.54
CA ALA A 769 12.68 -26.80 13.21
C ALA A 769 12.70 -26.21 14.63
N ALA A 770 11.59 -25.59 15.03
CA ALA A 770 11.37 -25.17 16.41
C ALA A 770 11.21 -26.37 17.38
N GLY A 771 10.84 -27.53 16.83
CA GLY A 771 10.57 -28.76 17.57
C GLY A 771 9.09 -28.91 17.93
N ASN A 772 8.74 -30.13 18.35
CA ASN A 772 7.38 -30.54 18.69
C ASN A 772 7.21 -30.71 20.21
N VAL A 773 6.09 -31.25 20.72
CA VAL A 773 5.64 -31.21 22.14
C VAL A 773 6.70 -31.53 23.24
N ARG A 774 7.84 -32.18 22.95
CA ARG A 774 8.95 -32.44 23.91
C ARG A 774 10.09 -31.42 23.80
N GLU A 775 10.85 -31.17 24.88
CA GLU A 775 11.93 -30.16 24.86
C GLU A 775 13.01 -30.54 23.86
N GLU A 776 13.11 -29.77 22.76
CA GLU A 776 13.86 -30.20 21.58
C GLU A 776 14.96 -29.21 21.20
N ALA A 777 16.20 -29.70 21.23
CA ALA A 777 17.36 -29.04 20.66
C ALA A 777 17.43 -29.33 19.14
N PRO A 778 18.00 -28.45 18.32
CA PRO A 778 18.83 -27.27 18.67
C PRO A 778 18.16 -25.92 18.38
N SER A 779 16.84 -25.84 18.53
CA SER A 779 16.01 -24.65 18.19
C SER A 779 16.44 -23.34 18.88
N GLN A 780 17.25 -23.42 19.95
CA GLN A 780 17.79 -22.29 20.72
C GLN A 780 18.90 -21.50 19.99
N ALA A 781 19.38 -21.96 18.84
CA ALA A 781 20.45 -21.32 18.07
C ALA A 781 20.11 -19.85 17.71
N TRP A 782 21.09 -18.94 17.85
CA TRP A 782 20.92 -17.50 17.61
C TRP A 782 21.01 -17.12 16.13
N ASN A 783 21.83 -17.83 15.35
CA ASN A 783 22.16 -17.49 13.97
C ASN A 783 21.26 -18.22 12.97
N ALA A 784 20.84 -19.45 13.29
CA ALA A 784 19.93 -20.19 12.42
C ALA A 784 18.54 -19.54 12.37
N LEU A 785 17.86 -19.69 11.23
CA LEU A 785 16.45 -19.33 11.08
C LEU A 785 15.61 -20.47 11.66
N THR A 786 15.06 -20.27 12.85
CA THR A 786 14.19 -21.26 13.51
C THR A 786 12.75 -21.07 13.06
N VAL A 787 12.12 -22.16 12.66
CA VAL A 787 10.80 -22.17 12.00
C VAL A 787 9.80 -22.91 12.87
N GLY A 788 8.73 -22.21 13.27
CA GLY A 788 7.57 -22.83 13.90
C GLY A 788 6.51 -23.22 12.87
N ALA A 789 5.52 -23.97 13.31
CA ALA A 789 4.40 -24.38 12.49
C ALA A 789 3.13 -23.60 12.87
N TYR A 790 2.45 -23.05 11.85
CA TYR A 790 1.07 -22.60 11.93
C TYR A 790 0.24 -23.46 10.99
N THR A 791 -1.09 -23.39 11.05
CA THR A 791 -1.92 -24.17 10.14
C THR A 791 -3.11 -23.40 9.60
N LYS A 792 -3.43 -23.60 8.33
CA LYS A 792 -4.73 -23.28 7.71
C LYS A 792 -5.59 -24.52 7.49
N LEU A 793 -5.02 -25.71 7.63
CA LEU A 793 -5.72 -26.97 7.43
C LEU A 793 -6.66 -27.21 8.62
N ALA A 794 -7.95 -27.15 8.35
CA ALA A 794 -9.00 -27.36 9.33
C ALA A 794 -10.20 -28.15 8.75
N TRP A 795 -10.01 -28.74 7.58
CA TRP A 795 -11.01 -29.62 6.98
C TRP A 795 -10.71 -31.07 7.34
N LEU A 796 -11.72 -31.83 7.76
CA LEU A 796 -11.59 -33.21 8.22
C LEU A 796 -12.77 -34.02 7.70
N ASP A 797 -12.53 -34.92 6.76
CA ASP A 797 -13.50 -35.84 6.16
C ASP A 797 -12.84 -37.22 5.92
N GLU A 798 -12.28 -37.79 6.99
CA GLU A 798 -11.57 -39.07 6.96
C GLU A 798 -12.40 -40.20 7.58
N ASP A 799 -12.42 -41.35 6.89
CA ASP A 799 -13.18 -42.53 7.33
C ASP A 799 -12.71 -43.00 8.71
N GLY A 800 -13.64 -43.10 9.66
CA GLY A 800 -13.33 -43.46 11.04
C GLY A 800 -13.04 -42.28 11.98
N LEU A 801 -13.01 -41.05 11.48
CA LEU A 801 -12.88 -39.82 12.29
C LEU A 801 -14.19 -39.02 12.41
N ALA A 802 -15.33 -39.65 12.19
CA ALA A 802 -16.64 -39.04 12.44
C ALA A 802 -16.75 -38.57 13.91
N GLY A 803 -17.11 -37.31 14.14
CA GLY A 803 -17.18 -36.69 15.47
C GLY A 803 -15.86 -36.12 16.00
N TYR A 804 -14.79 -36.15 15.20
CA TYR A 804 -13.57 -35.40 15.49
C TYR A 804 -13.64 -34.00 14.87
N ARG A 805 -12.87 -33.07 15.43
CA ARG A 805 -12.68 -31.71 14.93
C ARG A 805 -11.20 -31.32 14.92
N PRO A 806 -10.75 -30.37 14.09
CA PRO A 806 -9.38 -29.87 14.14
C PRO A 806 -9.04 -29.26 15.51
N VAL A 807 -7.81 -29.42 15.96
CA VAL A 807 -7.33 -28.90 17.26
C VAL A 807 -7.04 -27.41 17.19
N ALA A 808 -6.36 -26.95 16.14
CA ALA A 808 -6.04 -25.54 15.95
C ALA A 808 -7.00 -24.87 14.96
N GLU A 809 -7.35 -23.62 15.26
CA GLU A 809 -8.11 -22.75 14.35
C GLU A 809 -7.24 -22.34 13.14
N PRO A 810 -7.84 -22.14 11.94
CA PRO A 810 -7.14 -21.63 10.77
C PRO A 810 -6.37 -20.33 11.06
N GLY A 811 -5.11 -20.30 10.62
CA GLY A 811 -4.19 -19.20 10.86
C GLY A 811 -3.59 -19.16 12.28
N GLY A 812 -3.93 -20.12 13.16
CA GLY A 812 -3.35 -20.27 14.49
C GLY A 812 -2.11 -21.17 14.53
N LEU A 813 -1.52 -21.32 15.71
CA LEU A 813 -0.35 -22.18 15.93
C LEU A 813 -0.72 -23.65 15.69
N SER A 814 0.13 -24.38 14.96
CA SER A 814 -0.04 -25.83 14.84
C SER A 814 0.12 -26.47 16.23
N PRO A 815 -0.75 -27.43 16.63
CA PRO A 815 -0.84 -27.91 18.02
C PRO A 815 0.47 -28.43 18.61
N ALA A 816 1.32 -29.05 17.79
CA ALA A 816 2.58 -29.59 18.24
C ALA A 816 3.72 -28.56 18.28
N SER A 817 3.57 -27.40 17.63
CA SER A 817 4.68 -26.44 17.44
C SER A 817 5.17 -25.86 18.77
N ARG A 818 6.48 -25.99 19.02
CA ARG A 818 7.12 -25.31 20.16
C ARG A 818 7.33 -23.83 19.93
N THR A 819 7.44 -23.13 21.06
CA THR A 819 7.68 -21.70 21.11
C THR A 819 8.56 -21.35 22.31
N SER A 820 9.20 -20.19 22.27
CA SER A 820 9.99 -19.70 23.40
C SER A 820 9.11 -19.12 24.51
N TYR A 821 7.78 -19.16 24.39
CA TYR A 821 6.85 -18.64 25.39
C TYR A 821 7.04 -19.30 26.76
N CYS A 822 7.31 -20.60 26.79
CA CYS A 822 7.55 -21.37 28.01
C CYS A 822 8.97 -21.23 28.60
N TRP A 823 9.90 -20.58 27.89
CA TRP A 823 11.28 -20.45 28.38
C TRP A 823 11.33 -19.54 29.61
N SER A 824 11.95 -20.05 30.68
CA SER A 824 12.15 -19.29 31.92
C SER A 824 13.41 -18.41 31.82
N GLY A 825 13.36 -17.20 32.36
CA GLY A 825 14.50 -16.27 32.35
C GLY A 825 14.57 -15.40 31.09
N SER A 826 14.85 -14.11 31.30
CA SER A 826 14.79 -13.14 30.20
C SER A 826 16.00 -13.19 29.26
N ALA A 827 17.02 -14.02 29.50
CA ALA A 827 18.37 -13.94 28.92
C ALA A 827 18.50 -14.21 27.40
N TRP A 828 17.54 -14.93 26.81
CA TRP A 828 17.71 -15.68 25.55
C TRP A 828 16.85 -15.18 24.40
N PRO A 829 17.15 -15.57 23.15
CA PRO A 829 16.41 -15.09 21.98
C PRO A 829 14.97 -15.57 21.96
N TYR A 830 14.10 -14.81 21.31
CA TYR A 830 12.74 -15.25 21.05
C TYR A 830 12.73 -16.16 19.83
N LYS A 831 12.01 -17.28 19.92
CA LYS A 831 11.94 -18.33 18.90
C LYS A 831 10.51 -18.87 18.87
N PRO A 832 9.94 -19.20 17.70
CA PRO A 832 10.57 -19.21 16.38
C PRO A 832 10.83 -17.79 15.82
N ASP A 833 11.62 -17.68 14.76
CA ASP A 833 11.83 -16.40 14.06
C ASP A 833 10.66 -16.10 13.11
N VAL A 834 10.10 -17.14 12.49
CA VAL A 834 8.97 -17.11 11.54
C VAL A 834 8.17 -18.41 11.65
N VAL A 835 6.95 -18.44 11.12
CA VAL A 835 6.12 -19.65 11.05
C VAL A 835 5.70 -19.98 9.62
N PHE A 836 5.62 -21.28 9.30
CA PHE A 836 5.15 -21.83 8.02
C PHE A 836 4.08 -22.89 8.23
N GLU A 837 3.35 -23.24 7.16
CA GLU A 837 2.31 -24.26 7.21
C GLU A 837 2.91 -25.60 7.67
N GLY A 838 2.31 -26.19 8.70
CA GLY A 838 2.75 -27.45 9.26
C GLY A 838 1.60 -28.39 9.61
N GLY A 839 0.38 -28.13 9.16
CA GLY A 839 -0.75 -29.01 9.40
C GLY A 839 -1.28 -28.99 10.84
N ASN A 840 -2.27 -29.84 11.08
CA ASN A 840 -3.12 -29.84 12.26
C ASN A 840 -3.33 -31.27 12.80
N TYR A 841 -4.08 -31.37 13.89
CA TYR A 841 -4.48 -32.63 14.49
C TYR A 841 -6.00 -32.67 14.63
N ALA A 842 -6.57 -33.87 14.72
CA ALA A 842 -7.97 -34.09 15.00
C ALA A 842 -8.17 -34.43 16.48
N VAL A 843 -9.24 -33.92 17.10
CA VAL A 843 -9.61 -34.21 18.50
C VAL A 843 -11.10 -34.51 18.61
N ASN A 844 -11.46 -35.52 19.39
CA ASN A 844 -12.86 -35.86 19.67
C ASN A 844 -13.39 -35.19 20.94
N GLU A 845 -14.68 -35.37 21.25
CA GLU A 845 -15.31 -34.80 22.45
C GLU A 845 -14.70 -35.29 23.77
N GLN A 846 -14.12 -36.49 23.80
CA GLN A 846 -13.45 -37.03 24.98
C GLN A 846 -12.01 -36.49 25.15
N GLY A 847 -11.55 -35.63 24.23
CA GLY A 847 -10.21 -35.06 24.24
C GLY A 847 -9.12 -35.97 23.69
N PHE A 848 -9.48 -37.08 23.02
CA PHE A 848 -8.51 -37.93 22.35
C PHE A 848 -8.02 -37.27 21.06
N VAL A 849 -6.71 -37.05 20.96
CA VAL A 849 -6.06 -36.41 19.82
C VAL A 849 -5.45 -37.47 18.90
N THR A 850 -5.70 -37.36 17.60
CA THR A 850 -5.17 -38.26 16.55
C THR A 850 -4.68 -37.48 15.34
N SER A 851 -3.84 -38.12 14.53
CA SER A 851 -3.45 -37.65 13.20
C SER A 851 -4.59 -37.86 12.21
N SER A 852 -4.57 -37.08 11.13
CA SER A 852 -5.45 -37.24 9.97
C SER A 852 -4.71 -36.76 8.74
N GLU A 853 -4.75 -37.54 7.65
CA GLU A 853 -4.09 -37.18 6.39
C GLU A 853 -4.67 -35.89 5.79
N ASP A 854 -5.94 -35.61 6.05
CA ASP A 854 -6.66 -34.40 5.63
C ASP A 854 -6.09 -33.11 6.22
N LEU A 855 -5.45 -33.23 7.39
CA LEU A 855 -4.89 -32.12 8.14
C LEU A 855 -3.38 -31.99 7.95
N GLU A 856 -2.80 -32.68 6.96
CA GLU A 856 -1.36 -32.76 6.70
C GLU A 856 -1.02 -32.35 5.27
N LEU A 857 0.27 -32.05 5.01
CA LEU A 857 0.72 -31.62 3.68
C LEU A 857 1.05 -32.84 2.83
N LEU A 858 0.56 -32.88 1.59
CA LEU A 858 0.91 -33.95 0.65
C LEU A 858 2.35 -33.78 0.15
N THR A 859 3.11 -34.87 0.17
CA THR A 859 4.51 -34.92 -0.23
C THR A 859 4.88 -36.27 -0.86
N THR A 860 6.15 -36.45 -1.22
CA THR A 860 6.70 -37.70 -1.73
C THR A 860 6.96 -38.68 -0.60
N GLN A 861 6.60 -39.95 -0.80
CA GLN A 861 6.90 -41.04 0.12
C GLN A 861 7.87 -42.03 -0.52
N SER A 862 8.58 -42.79 0.31
CA SER A 862 9.34 -43.95 -0.13
C SER A 862 8.97 -45.13 0.75
N SER A 863 8.10 -46.01 0.28
CA SER A 863 7.86 -47.28 0.97
C SER A 863 8.96 -48.29 0.65
N ALA A 864 9.28 -49.16 1.62
CA ALA A 864 10.27 -50.22 1.44
C ALA A 864 9.79 -51.31 0.46
N GLU A 865 8.47 -51.40 0.26
CA GLU A 865 7.80 -52.37 -0.62
C GLU A 865 7.48 -51.78 -2.02
N GLY A 866 7.65 -50.46 -2.22
CA GLY A 866 7.40 -49.77 -3.49
C GLY A 866 5.91 -49.57 -3.84
N ASP A 867 5.04 -49.76 -2.85
CA ASP A 867 3.59 -49.68 -2.92
C ASP A 867 2.99 -48.29 -2.67
N ALA A 868 3.79 -47.23 -2.46
CA ALA A 868 3.27 -45.86 -2.39
C ALA A 868 4.30 -44.84 -2.88
N LEU A 869 3.84 -43.86 -3.67
CA LEU A 869 4.65 -42.73 -4.17
C LEU A 869 4.34 -41.43 -3.42
N LEU A 870 3.11 -41.29 -2.92
CA LEU A 870 2.64 -40.10 -2.21
C LEU A 870 2.35 -40.44 -0.75
N GLY A 871 2.67 -39.50 0.13
CA GLY A 871 2.40 -39.58 1.56
C GLY A 871 2.14 -38.20 2.15
N THR A 872 1.92 -38.13 3.46
CA THR A 872 1.65 -36.87 4.15
C THR A 872 2.73 -36.54 5.15
N VAL A 873 2.89 -35.25 5.44
CA VAL A 873 3.80 -34.78 6.48
C VAL A 873 3.29 -33.52 7.14
N ARG A 874 3.70 -33.31 8.39
CA ARG A 874 3.23 -32.20 9.22
C ARG A 874 4.27 -31.70 10.21
N ASP A 875 3.80 -30.93 11.16
CA ASP A 875 4.48 -30.29 12.25
C ASP A 875 5.62 -29.36 11.80
N THR A 876 6.56 -29.08 12.71
CA THR A 876 7.67 -28.17 12.46
C THR A 876 8.63 -28.68 11.38
N SER A 877 8.66 -29.99 11.09
CA SER A 877 9.42 -30.57 9.99
C SER A 877 8.94 -30.05 8.63
N ALA A 878 7.64 -30.16 8.34
CA ALA A 878 7.04 -29.67 7.11
C ALA A 878 7.22 -28.15 6.95
N ALA A 879 6.98 -27.40 8.02
CA ALA A 879 7.18 -25.95 8.06
C ALA A 879 8.65 -25.56 7.75
N THR A 880 9.62 -26.30 8.29
CA THR A 880 11.06 -26.09 8.07
C THR A 880 11.46 -26.34 6.62
N ALA A 881 10.95 -27.42 6.01
CA ALA A 881 11.18 -27.72 4.59
C ALA A 881 10.61 -26.63 3.67
N LEU A 882 9.41 -26.09 3.97
CA LEU A 882 8.82 -24.95 3.25
C LEU A 882 9.67 -23.67 3.38
N ALA A 883 10.20 -23.39 4.58
CA ALA A 883 11.08 -22.26 4.79
C ALA A 883 12.40 -22.40 4.02
N ALA A 884 13.00 -23.59 4.02
CA ALA A 884 14.22 -23.89 3.27
C ALA A 884 13.99 -23.75 1.75
N ARG A 885 12.84 -24.22 1.27
CA ARG A 885 12.37 -24.00 -0.10
C ARG A 885 12.33 -22.51 -0.44
N MET A 886 11.70 -21.70 0.41
CA MET A 886 11.61 -20.26 0.19
C MET A 886 12.99 -19.59 0.13
N ALA A 887 13.88 -19.95 1.05
CA ALA A 887 15.25 -19.45 1.07
C ALA A 887 16.02 -19.80 -0.22
N ALA A 888 15.92 -21.04 -0.70
CA ALA A 888 16.60 -21.47 -1.92
C ALA A 888 16.06 -20.75 -3.17
N GLN A 889 14.76 -20.50 -3.23
CA GLN A 889 14.14 -19.71 -4.29
C GLN A 889 14.61 -18.25 -4.29
N LEU A 890 14.80 -17.65 -3.11
CA LEU A 890 15.38 -16.31 -2.98
C LEU A 890 16.86 -16.29 -3.35
N MET A 891 17.64 -17.32 -2.98
CA MET A 891 19.04 -17.46 -3.42
C MET A 891 19.18 -17.58 -4.93
N ALA A 892 18.21 -18.23 -5.59
CA ALA A 892 18.19 -18.39 -7.04
C ALA A 892 17.85 -17.07 -7.74
N GLU A 893 16.93 -16.29 -7.16
CA GLU A 893 16.57 -14.96 -7.66
C GLU A 893 17.68 -13.93 -7.43
N TYR A 894 18.38 -14.02 -6.29
CA TYR A 894 19.44 -13.10 -5.88
C TYR A 894 20.77 -13.83 -5.64
N PRO A 895 21.52 -14.17 -6.71
CA PRO A 895 22.79 -14.91 -6.63
C PRO A 895 23.90 -14.25 -5.79
N THR A 896 23.85 -12.92 -5.65
CA THR A 896 24.89 -12.12 -4.97
C THR A 896 24.56 -11.75 -3.52
N PHE A 897 23.35 -12.07 -3.04
CA PHE A 897 22.94 -11.77 -1.67
C PHE A 897 23.57 -12.75 -0.69
N TRP A 898 24.04 -12.25 0.44
CA TRP A 898 24.62 -13.03 1.53
C TRP A 898 23.55 -13.87 2.24
N PRO A 899 23.94 -14.97 2.92
CA PRO A 899 23.04 -15.78 3.75
C PRO A 899 22.18 -14.95 4.72
N GLU A 900 22.80 -14.00 5.43
CA GLU A 900 22.14 -13.10 6.37
C GLU A 900 21.13 -12.16 5.69
N THR A 901 21.35 -11.79 4.43
CA THR A 901 20.42 -10.99 3.62
C THR A 901 19.18 -11.80 3.23
N ILE A 902 19.37 -13.04 2.79
CA ILE A 902 18.25 -13.94 2.46
C ILE A 902 17.40 -14.20 3.72
N ARG A 903 18.04 -14.47 4.85
CA ARG A 903 17.37 -14.59 6.16
C ARG A 903 16.61 -13.31 6.52
N GLY A 904 17.25 -12.14 6.33
CA GLY A 904 16.65 -10.83 6.56
C GLY A 904 15.40 -10.59 5.70
N LEU A 905 15.43 -10.93 4.42
CA LEU A 905 14.27 -10.79 3.51
C LEU A 905 13.10 -11.67 3.91
N MET A 906 13.36 -12.92 4.32
CA MET A 906 12.30 -13.82 4.81
C MET A 906 11.59 -13.21 6.02
N VAL A 907 12.34 -12.76 7.02
CA VAL A 907 11.80 -12.11 8.22
C VAL A 907 11.12 -10.78 7.89
N HIS A 908 11.72 -9.96 7.02
CA HIS A 908 11.17 -8.66 6.61
C HIS A 908 9.83 -8.81 5.87
N SER A 909 9.66 -9.90 5.11
CA SER A 909 8.44 -10.17 4.35
C SER A 909 7.29 -10.73 5.20
N ALA A 910 7.54 -11.10 6.44
CA ALA A 910 6.57 -11.78 7.30
C ALA A 910 5.48 -10.84 7.84
N ASP A 911 4.30 -11.39 8.05
CA ASP A 911 3.19 -10.73 8.74
C ASP A 911 2.37 -11.71 9.58
N TRP A 912 1.75 -11.21 10.64
CA TRP A 912 0.89 -12.04 11.49
C TRP A 912 -0.51 -12.18 10.89
N THR A 913 -1.05 -13.40 10.94
CA THR A 913 -2.43 -13.67 10.53
C THR A 913 -3.42 -12.96 11.47
N ARG A 914 -4.69 -12.90 11.06
CA ARG A 914 -5.77 -12.39 11.92
C ARG A 914 -5.82 -13.15 13.25
N GLN A 915 -5.78 -14.48 13.18
CA GLN A 915 -5.88 -15.35 14.35
C GLN A 915 -4.74 -15.11 15.34
N MET A 916 -3.51 -14.97 14.84
CA MET A 916 -2.34 -14.63 15.68
C MET A 916 -2.50 -13.28 16.41
N ARG A 917 -3.04 -12.26 15.72
CA ARG A 917 -3.29 -10.94 16.31
C ARG A 917 -4.49 -10.94 17.26
N LYS A 918 -5.48 -11.80 17.03
CA LYS A 918 -6.64 -12.01 17.92
C LYS A 918 -6.20 -12.68 19.22
N GLU A 919 -5.39 -13.72 19.13
CA GLU A 919 -4.86 -14.44 20.30
C GLU A 919 -3.90 -13.56 21.12
N PHE A 920 -3.05 -12.79 20.43
CA PHE A 920 -2.10 -11.87 21.05
C PHE A 920 -2.24 -10.46 20.45
N PRO A 921 -3.12 -9.61 21.04
CA PRO A 921 -3.29 -8.22 20.61
C PRO A 921 -2.02 -7.40 20.88
N HIS A 922 -2.00 -6.14 20.42
CA HIS A 922 -0.81 -5.26 20.54
C HIS A 922 -0.31 -5.08 22.00
N SER A 923 -1.19 -5.20 23.00
CA SER A 923 -0.83 -5.21 24.43
C SER A 923 0.01 -6.44 24.83
N ARG A 924 -0.18 -7.57 24.14
CA ARG A 924 0.53 -8.85 24.30
C ARG A 924 1.49 -9.15 23.15
N ARG A 925 2.03 -8.11 22.51
CA ARG A 925 2.92 -8.23 21.35
C ARG A 925 4.22 -8.99 21.63
N LYS A 926 4.70 -9.00 22.89
CA LYS A 926 5.90 -9.77 23.29
C LYS A 926 5.60 -11.26 23.27
N GLU A 927 4.44 -11.66 23.77
CA GLU A 927 3.94 -13.02 23.71
C GLU A 927 3.71 -13.45 22.26
N ARG A 928 3.10 -12.59 21.44
CA ARG A 928 2.93 -12.85 20.00
C ARG A 928 4.25 -13.18 19.32
N LEU A 929 5.28 -12.38 19.57
CA LEU A 929 6.62 -12.59 19.01
C LEU A 929 7.28 -13.87 19.53
N ARG A 930 7.06 -14.24 20.80
CA ARG A 930 7.57 -15.50 21.38
C ARG A 930 6.86 -16.73 20.83
N VAL A 931 5.61 -16.61 20.38
CA VAL A 931 4.80 -17.72 19.86
C VAL A 931 4.95 -17.87 18.35
N TYR A 932 4.86 -16.76 17.62
CA TYR A 932 4.74 -16.75 16.16
C TYR A 932 5.95 -16.14 15.44
N GLY A 933 6.97 -15.68 16.17
CA GLY A 933 8.04 -14.89 15.56
C GLY A 933 7.50 -13.64 14.88
N MET A 934 8.03 -13.29 13.71
CA MET A 934 7.52 -12.20 12.87
C MET A 934 6.29 -12.59 12.03
N GLY A 935 5.74 -13.79 12.24
CA GLY A 935 4.57 -14.30 11.52
C GLY A 935 4.94 -15.11 10.29
N VAL A 936 4.05 -15.10 9.29
CA VAL A 936 4.13 -15.90 8.07
C VAL A 936 4.83 -15.10 6.96
N PRO A 937 6.00 -15.55 6.45
CA PRO A 937 6.68 -14.92 5.32
C PRO A 937 5.85 -14.91 4.04
N ASN A 938 5.92 -13.80 3.29
CA ASN A 938 5.24 -13.67 2.00
C ASN A 938 6.25 -13.72 0.85
N MET A 939 6.14 -14.76 0.01
CA MET A 939 7.05 -14.98 -1.12
C MET A 939 7.07 -13.83 -2.14
N ALA A 940 5.92 -13.22 -2.46
CA ALA A 940 5.86 -12.14 -3.45
C ALA A 940 6.62 -10.90 -2.96
N ARG A 941 6.39 -10.51 -1.69
CA ARG A 941 7.06 -9.38 -1.03
C ARG A 941 8.56 -9.61 -0.84
N ALA A 942 8.96 -10.85 -0.54
CA ALA A 942 10.37 -11.21 -0.37
C ALA A 942 11.15 -11.25 -1.68
N ARG A 943 10.47 -11.46 -2.82
CA ARG A 943 11.11 -11.60 -4.13
C ARG A 943 11.29 -10.28 -4.84
N ARG A 944 10.33 -9.37 -4.77
CA ARG A 944 10.31 -8.18 -5.63
C ARG A 944 9.60 -7.01 -4.96
N SER A 945 9.90 -5.81 -5.44
CA SER A 945 9.24 -4.57 -5.06
C SER A 945 8.11 -4.22 -6.04
N ALA A 946 7.11 -3.49 -5.57
CA ALA A 946 5.93 -3.05 -6.30
C ALA A 946 5.80 -1.52 -6.28
N SER A 947 4.92 -0.96 -7.10
CA SER A 947 4.58 0.49 -7.12
C SER A 947 4.24 1.03 -5.74
N GLY A 948 3.49 0.26 -4.94
CA GLY A 948 3.10 0.62 -3.57
C GLY A 948 4.03 0.11 -2.46
N TYR A 949 5.12 -0.62 -2.79
CA TYR A 949 6.02 -1.20 -1.79
C TYR A 949 7.45 -1.36 -2.34
N ALA A 950 8.37 -0.53 -1.89
CA ALA A 950 9.78 -0.62 -2.22
C ALA A 950 10.58 -1.28 -1.09
N THR A 951 11.46 -2.21 -1.46
CA THR A 951 12.40 -2.87 -0.54
C THR A 951 13.80 -2.41 -0.90
N MET A 952 14.54 -1.93 0.09
CA MET A 952 15.93 -1.51 -0.06
C MET A 952 16.81 -2.51 0.66
N VAL A 953 17.99 -2.82 0.13
CA VAL A 953 18.89 -3.81 0.72
C VAL A 953 20.30 -3.22 0.80
N VAL A 954 20.88 -3.28 2.00
CA VAL A 954 22.28 -2.95 2.26
C VAL A 954 23.02 -4.18 2.79
N GLN A 955 24.22 -4.42 2.27
CA GLN A 955 25.14 -5.44 2.75
C GLN A 955 26.42 -4.72 3.22
N GLY A 956 26.67 -4.73 4.53
CA GLY A 956 27.74 -3.95 5.16
C GLY A 956 28.68 -4.80 6.02
N ILE A 957 29.91 -4.34 6.19
CA ILE A 957 30.91 -4.90 7.11
C ILE A 957 31.24 -3.83 8.13
N ILE A 958 31.08 -4.11 9.43
CA ILE A 958 31.33 -3.18 10.54
C ILE A 958 32.37 -3.75 11.50
N GLN A 959 33.23 -2.90 12.05
CA GLN A 959 34.11 -3.21 13.17
C GLN A 959 33.47 -2.71 14.48
N PRO A 960 32.78 -3.58 15.24
CA PRO A 960 32.02 -3.16 16.41
C PRO A 960 32.88 -2.56 17.52
N PHE A 961 34.09 -3.08 17.74
CA PHE A 961 34.96 -2.64 18.83
C PHE A 961 36.40 -2.37 18.38
N ARG A 962 37.11 -1.58 19.18
CA ARG A 962 38.55 -1.35 19.05
C ARG A 962 39.23 -1.45 20.41
N MET A 963 40.52 -1.79 20.42
CA MET A 963 41.30 -1.71 21.64
C MET A 963 41.77 -0.28 21.89
N GLU A 964 41.59 0.18 23.12
CA GLU A 964 42.16 1.45 23.59
C GLU A 964 42.88 1.19 24.92
N GLY A 965 44.20 1.13 24.86
CA GLY A 965 45.01 0.63 25.98
C GLY A 965 44.74 -0.85 26.24
N SER A 966 44.23 -1.18 27.43
CA SER A 966 43.90 -2.56 27.84
C SER A 966 42.41 -2.87 27.85
N GLN A 967 41.57 -1.97 27.33
CA GLN A 967 40.10 -2.11 27.32
C GLN A 967 39.51 -1.97 25.91
N GLY A 968 38.54 -2.82 25.59
CA GLY A 968 37.75 -2.69 24.37
C GLY A 968 36.66 -1.63 24.50
N LYS A 969 36.58 -0.74 23.51
CA LYS A 969 35.53 0.28 23.39
C LYS A 969 34.76 0.13 22.08
N SER A 970 33.52 0.60 22.08
CA SER A 970 32.73 0.72 20.84
C SER A 970 33.47 1.57 19.83
N HIS A 971 33.48 1.13 18.56
CA HIS A 971 34.27 1.75 17.51
C HIS A 971 33.40 2.35 16.41
N GLU A 972 32.99 1.54 15.44
CA GLU A 972 32.26 2.04 14.28
C GLU A 972 30.75 2.09 14.55
N MET A 973 30.11 3.13 14.02
CA MET A 973 28.67 3.24 13.85
C MET A 973 28.41 3.61 12.39
N HIS A 974 27.56 2.84 11.72
CA HIS A 974 27.28 2.99 10.30
C HIS A 974 25.98 3.75 10.11
N LEU A 975 26.04 4.90 9.44
CA LEU A 975 24.86 5.64 9.04
C LEU A 975 24.58 5.40 7.55
N HIS A 976 23.35 4.98 7.28
CA HIS A 976 22.85 4.71 5.94
C HIS A 976 21.88 5.80 5.53
N ASP A 977 22.25 6.56 4.51
CA ASP A 977 21.35 7.51 3.86
C ASP A 977 20.46 6.74 2.88
N LEU A 978 19.18 6.67 3.19
CA LEU A 978 18.19 6.05 2.32
C LEU A 978 17.95 6.96 1.11
N PRO A 979 18.00 6.44 -0.12
CA PRO A 979 17.75 7.20 -1.34
C PRO A 979 16.24 7.45 -1.54
N LEU A 980 15.57 8.04 -0.54
CA LEU A 980 14.14 8.35 -0.59
C LEU A 980 13.88 9.53 -1.53
N PRO A 981 12.81 9.49 -2.35
CA PRO A 981 12.41 10.60 -3.20
C PRO A 981 11.76 11.70 -2.35
N ARG A 982 12.57 12.47 -1.61
CA ARG A 982 12.10 13.41 -0.58
C ARG A 982 11.07 14.40 -1.09
N LYS A 983 11.26 14.96 -2.29
CA LYS A 983 10.30 15.90 -2.90
C LYS A 983 8.92 15.26 -3.10
N VAL A 984 8.89 14.04 -3.64
CA VAL A 984 7.64 13.29 -3.86
C VAL A 984 6.96 12.97 -2.54
N LEU A 985 7.73 12.52 -1.54
CA LEU A 985 7.18 12.23 -0.21
C LEU A 985 6.66 13.48 0.51
N GLN A 986 7.30 14.64 0.32
CA GLN A 986 6.83 15.94 0.84
C GLN A 986 5.56 16.40 0.14
N GLU A 987 5.44 16.22 -1.18
CA GLU A 987 4.24 16.51 -1.97
C GLU A 987 3.05 15.63 -1.55
N LEU A 988 3.30 14.38 -1.16
CA LEU A 988 2.28 13.46 -0.62
C LEU A 988 1.79 13.86 0.79
N GLY A 989 2.46 14.79 1.46
CA GLY A 989 2.03 15.39 2.73
C GLY A 989 1.66 14.37 3.81
N ASN A 990 0.38 14.37 4.21
CA ASN A 990 -0.16 13.55 5.29
C ASN A 990 -0.57 12.12 4.87
N THR A 991 -0.23 11.69 3.66
CA THR A 991 -0.50 10.31 3.21
C THR A 991 0.14 9.31 4.17
N SER A 992 -0.63 8.36 4.69
CA SER A 992 -0.14 7.33 5.60
C SER A 992 0.80 6.38 4.87
N VAL A 993 1.97 6.15 5.45
CA VAL A 993 3.01 5.26 4.95
C VAL A 993 3.51 4.35 6.07
N LYS A 994 4.07 3.20 5.68
CA LYS A 994 4.69 2.24 6.58
C LYS A 994 6.16 2.06 6.20
N MET A 995 7.05 2.19 7.18
CA MET A 995 8.46 1.87 7.03
C MET A 995 8.81 0.71 7.95
N ARG A 996 9.28 -0.39 7.36
CA ARG A 996 9.81 -1.55 8.06
C ARG A 996 11.32 -1.55 7.91
N VAL A 997 12.02 -1.88 9.00
CA VAL A 997 13.47 -2.04 9.00
C VAL A 997 13.80 -3.39 9.63
N THR A 998 14.61 -4.18 8.93
CA THR A 998 15.08 -5.48 9.39
C THR A 998 16.61 -5.51 9.35
N LEU A 999 17.23 -5.78 10.49
CA LEU A 999 18.66 -5.95 10.66
C LEU A 999 18.98 -7.43 10.91
N SER A 1000 19.81 -8.04 10.08
CA SER A 1000 20.20 -9.45 10.19
C SER A 1000 21.73 -9.57 10.15
N TYR A 1001 22.33 -10.24 11.14
CA TYR A 1001 23.77 -10.48 11.25
C TYR A 1001 24.06 -11.81 11.95
N TYR A 1002 25.32 -12.27 11.96
CA TYR A 1002 25.70 -13.47 12.70
C TYR A 1002 26.65 -13.15 13.87
N ILE A 1003 26.50 -13.89 14.96
CA ILE A 1003 27.33 -13.77 16.17
C ILE A 1003 28.22 -14.99 16.34
N GLU A 1004 29.37 -14.84 16.99
CA GLU A 1004 30.15 -15.99 17.43
C GLU A 1004 29.71 -16.40 18.84
N PRO A 1005 29.37 -17.68 19.06
CA PRO A 1005 28.84 -18.16 20.33
C PRO A 1005 29.96 -18.36 21.37
N ASN A 1006 29.62 -18.17 22.64
CA ASN A 1006 30.47 -18.44 23.80
C ASN A 1006 29.71 -19.33 24.79
N PRO A 1007 29.83 -20.67 24.68
CA PRO A 1007 29.01 -21.64 25.42
C PRO A 1007 29.16 -21.71 26.97
N PRO A 1008 30.31 -21.41 27.60
CA PRO A 1008 30.49 -21.58 29.04
C PRO A 1008 29.48 -20.82 29.91
N ARG A 1009 28.85 -21.54 30.85
CA ARG A 1009 27.81 -21.03 31.78
C ARG A 1009 28.38 -20.26 32.97
N ARG A 1010 29.15 -19.19 32.74
CA ARG A 1010 29.63 -18.29 33.82
C ARG A 1010 28.78 -17.02 33.83
N GLY A 1011 27.60 -17.11 34.45
CA GLY A 1011 26.52 -16.13 34.40
C GLY A 1011 26.87 -14.66 34.68
N GLU A 1012 26.01 -13.78 34.16
CA GLU A 1012 25.83 -12.33 34.44
C GLU A 1012 27.00 -11.35 34.23
N VAL A 1013 28.25 -11.81 34.12
CA VAL A 1013 29.38 -10.92 33.83
C VAL A 1013 29.50 -10.71 32.32
N ALA A 1014 29.55 -9.46 31.86
CA ALA A 1014 29.52 -9.10 30.44
C ALA A 1014 30.60 -9.77 29.55
N LYS A 1015 31.72 -10.22 30.14
CA LYS A 1015 32.79 -10.99 29.47
C LYS A 1015 32.43 -12.45 29.13
N TYR A 1016 31.34 -12.97 29.69
CA TYR A 1016 30.84 -14.33 29.48
C TYR A 1016 29.47 -14.34 28.78
N GLN A 1017 29.11 -13.24 28.10
CA GLN A 1017 27.93 -13.21 27.23
C GLN A 1017 28.06 -14.24 26.11
N TYR A 1018 26.93 -14.81 25.70
CA TYR A 1018 26.88 -15.79 24.62
C TYR A 1018 27.28 -15.20 23.27
N ALA A 1019 26.76 -14.02 22.93
CA ALA A 1019 27.06 -13.35 21.66
C ALA A 1019 28.39 -12.58 21.71
N SER A 1020 29.17 -12.67 20.63
CA SER A 1020 30.42 -11.92 20.48
C SER A 1020 30.24 -10.42 20.40
N HIS A 1021 29.18 -9.99 19.74
CA HIS A 1021 28.74 -8.62 19.61
C HIS A 1021 27.22 -8.61 19.43
N GLY A 1022 26.58 -7.49 19.71
CA GLY A 1022 25.22 -7.23 19.24
C GLY A 1022 25.21 -6.02 18.30
N LEU A 1023 24.28 -6.00 17.34
CA LEU A 1023 24.01 -4.83 16.51
C LEU A 1023 22.57 -4.39 16.70
N ARG A 1024 22.33 -3.09 16.66
CA ARG A 1024 21.00 -2.47 16.74
C ARG A 1024 20.85 -1.44 15.63
N PHE A 1025 19.61 -1.20 15.21
CA PHE A 1025 19.30 -0.13 14.28
C PHE A 1025 18.50 0.98 14.97
N SER A 1026 18.59 2.19 14.43
CA SER A 1026 17.68 3.26 14.80
C SER A 1026 17.45 4.18 13.61
N VAL A 1027 16.20 4.64 13.45
CA VAL A 1027 15.81 5.55 12.38
C VAL A 1027 15.84 6.98 12.89
N LYS A 1028 16.36 7.91 12.08
CA LYS A 1028 16.31 9.35 12.33
C LYS A 1028 14.87 9.80 12.59
N ARG A 1029 14.64 10.64 13.60
CA ARG A 1029 13.31 11.22 13.86
C ARG A 1029 13.06 12.44 12.95
N PRO A 1030 11.81 12.77 12.59
CA PRO A 1030 11.52 13.85 11.64
C PRO A 1030 12.13 15.21 12.05
N THR A 1031 11.99 15.58 13.32
CA THR A 1031 12.50 16.85 13.88
C THR A 1031 13.93 16.78 14.43
N GLU A 1032 14.57 15.61 14.34
CA GLU A 1032 15.90 15.39 14.88
C GLU A 1032 16.97 15.80 13.85
N SER A 1033 17.92 16.63 14.29
CA SER A 1033 19.11 16.97 13.50
C SER A 1033 20.09 15.80 13.47
N TYR A 1034 20.99 15.79 12.49
CA TYR A 1034 22.05 14.78 12.38
C TYR A 1034 22.88 14.67 13.68
N GLU A 1035 23.27 15.81 14.27
CA GLU A 1035 24.01 15.83 15.54
C GLU A 1035 23.19 15.30 16.73
N GLN A 1036 21.89 15.58 16.77
CA GLN A 1036 21.00 15.07 17.81
C GLN A 1036 20.84 13.54 17.70
N MET A 1037 20.74 13.01 16.48
CA MET A 1037 20.72 11.56 16.22
C MET A 1037 22.02 10.91 16.68
N LEU A 1038 23.18 11.47 16.33
CA LEU A 1038 24.48 10.97 16.79
C LEU A 1038 24.59 10.95 18.32
N LYS A 1039 24.13 12.00 18.99
CA LYS A 1039 24.10 12.07 20.46
C LYS A 1039 23.18 11.01 21.06
N ARG A 1040 22.00 10.80 20.49
CA ARG A 1040 21.04 9.77 20.94
C ARG A 1040 21.59 8.37 20.75
N LEU A 1041 22.13 8.06 19.58
CA LEU A 1041 22.76 6.77 19.27
C LEU A 1041 23.97 6.51 20.17
N SER A 1042 24.78 7.56 20.41
CA SER A 1042 25.87 7.50 21.36
C SER A 1042 25.37 7.22 22.76
N ARG A 1043 24.27 7.82 23.23
CA ARG A 1043 23.70 7.48 24.55
C ARG A 1043 23.18 6.03 24.61
N ALA A 1044 22.50 5.56 23.57
CA ALA A 1044 21.90 4.23 23.50
C ALA A 1044 22.93 3.09 23.52
N ALA A 1045 24.06 3.26 22.80
CA ALA A 1045 25.15 2.28 22.80
C ALA A 1045 25.82 2.12 24.19
N TRP A 1046 25.70 3.13 25.06
CA TRP A 1046 26.29 3.12 26.40
C TRP A 1046 25.32 2.55 27.44
N SER A 1047 24.02 2.85 27.35
CA SER A 1047 23.01 2.35 28.30
C SER A 1047 22.82 0.84 28.27
N ASP A 1048 23.01 0.19 27.11
CA ASP A 1048 22.87 -1.26 26.98
C ASP A 1048 24.05 -2.04 27.59
N GLY A 1049 25.19 -1.38 27.86
CA GLY A 1049 26.38 -2.01 28.44
C GLY A 1049 26.48 -1.99 29.96
N GLU A 1050 25.67 -1.18 30.63
CA GLU A 1050 25.57 -1.14 32.10
C GLU A 1050 24.16 -1.52 32.55
N ARG A 1051 23.75 -2.77 32.33
CA ARG A 1051 22.59 -3.34 33.02
C ARG A 1051 22.91 -3.64 34.49
N LEU A 1052 23.35 -2.64 35.25
CA LEU A 1052 23.46 -2.63 36.71
C LEU A 1052 23.47 -1.18 37.25
N ARG A 1053 22.48 -0.36 36.89
CA ARG A 1053 22.01 0.75 37.75
C ARG A 1053 20.66 1.29 37.26
N ARG A 1054 19.63 1.01 38.06
CA ARG A 1054 18.36 1.76 38.04
C ARG A 1054 18.67 3.26 38.14
N ARG A 1055 18.43 3.99 37.05
CA ARG A 1055 17.97 5.38 37.11
C ARG A 1055 16.85 5.54 36.09
N ARG A 1056 15.62 5.71 36.59
CA ARG A 1056 14.57 6.39 35.85
C ARG A 1056 15.07 7.81 35.66
N ASP A 1057 15.39 8.16 34.43
CA ASP A 1057 15.70 9.52 34.02
C ASP A 1057 14.60 9.91 33.03
N GLU A 1058 13.76 10.87 33.43
CA GLU A 1058 12.55 11.34 32.73
C GLU A 1058 12.87 12.14 31.44
N SER A 1059 14.15 12.17 31.03
CA SER A 1059 14.69 12.99 29.94
C SER A 1059 14.90 12.23 28.62
N VAL A 1060 14.22 11.10 28.41
CA VAL A 1060 14.22 10.42 27.10
C VAL A 1060 13.15 11.09 26.24
N VAL A 1061 13.57 11.82 25.20
CA VAL A 1061 12.67 12.24 24.11
C VAL A 1061 11.99 10.97 23.59
N LYS A 1062 10.70 10.78 23.90
CA LYS A 1062 9.93 9.62 23.44
C LYS A 1062 9.86 9.69 21.91
N ASP A 1063 10.09 8.56 21.26
CA ASP A 1063 9.74 8.46 19.84
C ASP A 1063 8.22 8.41 19.78
N GLU A 1064 7.59 9.47 19.29
CA GLU A 1064 6.13 9.61 19.22
C GLU A 1064 5.52 8.79 18.06
N ARG A 1065 6.37 8.22 17.19
CA ARG A 1065 5.92 7.37 16.08
C ARG A 1065 5.37 6.03 16.61
N HIS A 1066 4.30 5.56 16.00
CA HIS A 1066 3.64 4.29 16.31
C HIS A 1066 4.45 3.09 15.78
N TRP A 1067 5.53 2.75 16.49
CA TRP A 1067 6.25 1.50 16.28
C TRP A 1067 5.42 0.31 16.77
N GLU A 1068 5.35 -0.75 15.96
CA GLU A 1068 4.57 -1.94 16.29
C GLU A 1068 5.15 -2.67 17.49
N LEU A 1069 6.48 -2.84 17.53
CA LEU A 1069 7.13 -3.45 18.68
C LEU A 1069 7.57 -2.34 19.66
N GLY A 1070 8.29 -1.31 19.22
CA GLY A 1070 8.67 -0.14 20.02
C GLY A 1070 10.16 -0.06 20.43
N PRO A 1071 10.59 1.03 21.10
CA PRO A 1071 12.01 1.25 21.45
C PRO A 1071 12.57 0.27 22.50
N GLU A 1072 11.73 -0.39 23.30
CA GLU A 1072 12.16 -1.54 24.13
C GLU A 1072 12.27 -2.86 23.34
N SER A 1073 11.90 -2.83 22.06
CA SER A 1073 11.57 -4.00 21.26
C SER A 1073 12.42 -4.13 20.00
N VAL A 1074 13.22 -3.10 19.70
CA VAL A 1074 14.48 -3.25 18.97
C VAL A 1074 15.51 -4.06 19.82
N ALA A 1075 15.16 -4.41 21.06
CA ALA A 1075 15.88 -5.35 21.91
C ALA A 1075 15.20 -6.74 21.97
N VAL A 1076 14.69 -7.26 20.85
CA VAL A 1076 14.58 -8.73 20.72
C VAL A 1076 16.00 -9.27 20.92
N ARG A 1077 16.17 -10.25 21.81
CA ARG A 1077 17.47 -10.89 21.98
C ARG A 1077 17.65 -11.84 20.79
N GLY A 1078 18.86 -11.89 20.23
CA GLY A 1078 19.13 -12.62 18.99
C GLY A 1078 19.95 -11.82 17.99
N SER A 1079 20.08 -12.39 16.79
CA SER A 1079 20.92 -11.89 15.70
C SER A 1079 20.12 -11.35 14.50
N VAL A 1080 18.79 -11.35 14.61
CA VAL A 1080 17.86 -10.75 13.64
C VAL A 1080 16.85 -9.88 14.38
N HIS A 1081 16.63 -8.67 13.88
CA HIS A 1081 15.74 -7.66 14.48
C HIS A 1081 14.86 -7.10 13.39
N SER A 1082 13.56 -6.98 13.61
CA SER A 1082 12.65 -6.39 12.64
C SER A 1082 11.57 -5.62 13.37
N ASP A 1083 11.36 -4.37 12.97
CA ASP A 1083 10.25 -3.57 13.48
C ASP A 1083 9.74 -2.64 12.36
N TYR A 1084 8.53 -2.13 12.52
CA TYR A 1084 7.97 -1.16 11.59
C TYR A 1084 7.19 -0.08 12.34
N TRP A 1085 7.14 1.10 11.75
CA TRP A 1085 6.31 2.19 12.21
C TRP A 1085 5.39 2.69 11.10
N ARG A 1086 4.27 3.28 11.51
CA ARG A 1086 3.30 3.97 10.65
C ARG A 1086 3.32 5.46 10.95
N GLY A 1087 3.26 6.28 9.91
CA GLY A 1087 3.12 7.73 10.01
C GLY A 1087 2.97 8.36 8.63
N THR A 1088 3.28 9.64 8.48
CA THR A 1088 3.02 10.39 7.25
C THR A 1088 4.18 10.32 6.25
N ALA A 1089 3.88 10.52 4.96
CA ALA A 1089 4.89 10.61 3.90
C ALA A 1089 5.90 11.75 4.18
N ALA A 1090 5.44 12.88 4.71
CA ALA A 1090 6.30 13.98 5.15
C ALA A 1090 7.29 13.54 6.25
N GLU A 1091 6.81 12.83 7.28
CA GLU A 1091 7.68 12.29 8.34
C GLU A 1091 8.71 11.30 7.78
N LEU A 1092 8.31 10.45 6.82
CA LEU A 1092 9.21 9.52 6.15
C LEU A 1092 10.30 10.26 5.36
N ALA A 1093 9.96 11.36 4.68
CA ALA A 1093 10.91 12.19 3.95
C ALA A 1093 12.03 12.74 4.86
N ASP A 1094 11.66 13.12 6.09
CA ASP A 1094 12.57 13.66 7.10
C ASP A 1094 13.32 12.58 7.89
N SER A 1095 12.86 11.32 7.82
CA SER A 1095 13.44 10.12 8.45
C SER A 1095 14.37 9.32 7.54
N ALA A 1096 14.95 9.93 6.50
CA ALA A 1096 15.75 9.27 5.46
C ALA A 1096 17.12 8.69 5.89
N GLN A 1097 17.38 8.48 7.18
CA GLN A 1097 18.66 7.94 7.67
C GLN A 1097 18.45 6.85 8.72
N VAL A 1098 19.16 5.74 8.55
CA VAL A 1098 19.16 4.60 9.48
C VAL A 1098 20.56 4.37 10.01
N GLY A 1099 20.73 4.43 11.34
CA GLY A 1099 21.98 4.13 12.00
C GLY A 1099 22.03 2.69 12.49
N VAL A 1100 23.11 1.97 12.17
CA VAL A 1100 23.45 0.65 12.71
C VAL A 1100 24.64 0.81 13.65
N TYR A 1101 24.50 0.36 14.90
CA TYR A 1101 25.51 0.54 15.93
C TYR A 1101 25.70 -0.71 16.78
N PRO A 1102 26.93 -0.95 17.28
CA PRO A 1102 27.23 -2.07 18.15
C PRO A 1102 26.72 -1.84 19.59
N VAL A 1103 26.24 -2.92 20.18
CA VAL A 1103 25.98 -3.09 21.62
C VAL A 1103 26.89 -4.19 22.17
N THR A 1104 26.92 -4.39 23.50
CA THR A 1104 27.93 -5.26 24.15
C THR A 1104 27.96 -6.69 23.62
N GLY A 1105 29.13 -7.31 23.76
CA GLY A 1105 29.35 -8.73 23.56
C GLY A 1105 30.71 -9.14 24.11
N TRP A 1106 31.01 -10.45 24.12
CA TRP A 1106 32.24 -10.94 24.74
C TRP A 1106 33.53 -10.48 24.03
N TRP A 1107 33.49 -10.11 22.73
CA TRP A 1107 34.64 -9.52 22.02
C TRP A 1107 35.16 -8.28 22.74
N ARG A 1108 34.28 -7.38 23.21
CA ARG A 1108 34.64 -6.12 23.87
C ARG A 1108 35.50 -6.30 25.13
N TYR A 1109 35.35 -7.42 25.84
CA TYR A 1109 35.99 -7.65 27.14
C TYR A 1109 37.23 -8.53 27.07
N ARG A 1110 37.67 -8.91 25.87
CA ARG A 1110 38.93 -9.62 25.65
C ARG A 1110 40.11 -8.65 25.74
N ARG A 1111 41.27 -9.19 26.11
CA ARG A 1111 42.54 -8.44 26.16
C ARG A 1111 43.31 -8.50 24.86
N ASP A 1112 42.95 -9.43 23.98
CA ASP A 1112 43.59 -9.66 22.70
C ASP A 1112 42.96 -8.74 21.64
N ALA A 1113 43.78 -7.87 21.05
CA ALA A 1113 43.35 -6.96 20.00
C ALA A 1113 42.85 -7.72 18.76
N SER A 1114 43.41 -8.90 18.45
CA SER A 1114 42.98 -9.71 17.30
C SER A 1114 41.54 -10.22 17.41
N VAL A 1115 40.97 -10.23 18.62
CA VAL A 1115 39.58 -10.61 18.90
C VAL A 1115 38.67 -9.38 19.01
N VAL A 1116 39.14 -8.34 19.70
CA VAL A 1116 38.34 -7.11 19.92
C VAL A 1116 38.12 -6.36 18.60
N GLU A 1117 39.12 -6.36 17.72
CA GLU A 1117 39.14 -5.58 16.47
C GLU A 1117 38.59 -6.35 15.26
N GLN A 1118 37.95 -7.51 15.50
CA GLN A 1118 37.33 -8.29 14.43
C GLN A 1118 36.18 -7.54 13.76
N LYS A 1119 35.99 -7.81 12.47
CA LYS A 1119 34.90 -7.26 11.66
C LYS A 1119 33.79 -8.29 11.49
N THR A 1120 32.56 -7.80 11.38
CA THR A 1120 31.36 -8.64 11.18
C THR A 1120 30.52 -8.11 10.02
N ARG A 1121 29.76 -9.01 9.38
CA ARG A 1121 28.82 -8.68 8.31
C ARG A 1121 27.43 -8.43 8.87
N TYR A 1122 26.68 -7.55 8.23
CA TYR A 1122 25.26 -7.38 8.47
C TYR A 1122 24.52 -7.06 7.17
N ALA A 1123 23.25 -7.42 7.16
CA ALA A 1123 22.27 -7.02 6.16
C ALA A 1123 21.23 -6.09 6.80
N LEU A 1124 20.94 -4.97 6.14
CA LEU A 1124 19.85 -4.06 6.47
C LEU A 1124 18.83 -4.08 5.34
N VAL A 1125 17.57 -4.38 5.66
CA VAL A 1125 16.44 -4.49 4.71
C VAL A 1125 15.35 -3.51 5.09
#